data_AF-A0A518DKZ7-F1
#
_entry.id   AF-A0A518DKZ7-F1
#
_cell.length_a   1.000
_cell.length_b   1.000
_cell.length_c   1.000
_cell.angle_alpha   90.00
_cell.angle_beta   90.00
_cell.angle_gamma   90.00
#
_symmetry.space_group_name_H-M   'P 1'
#
loop_
_entity.id
_entity.type
_entity.pdbx_description
1 polymer ?
#
loop_
_entity_poly.entity_id
_entity_poly.type
_entity_poly.pdbx_seq_one_letter_code
_entity_poly.pdbx_strand_id
1 'polypeptide(L)'
;MSIHQPACGKRFPLFPAGICLALLISLAPASAAEPVWKGWSPEAPAPAVFPFDAAQARTHQQAWAEYLQVPATQNVALPGGEKIQLQLIPPGEFRMYQTYKEPEISVLTHAFWMSETEVTQAQWQAVMGEQVLPDKRLFAQIKVGPQYPVTFLLVEDVVKFCDKLTQQIKAAGKLPDGYQFDLPTSAQWEFACRSGSNTPYYYGEDAAQMPDYAWFFDNAGDPQAEHRNFQSPHAHAVGLKKPNAWGLFDMYGNLMEPCQDENGFNPGGIDPLKRQGDGPRIVRGGNFITTFEKMSLRYHPDLWRGAATKFHGLRLVLSRPLIPSSDRPPQVASLPAPARPLPPTPEPNKPETPRPEPVWTGWPADAPPAAVFPFDADQAKVHQQDWAEYAQQPIVKVIPLGNDEQITMILIPPGKFTLAPDVRLRRQAEITAVITQPFWIAETEVTQGQWEAVMGPQKLSERDAASIRHGPNYPASCIPSDDLVAFYQKLAEKVRTLDLLPPGYEMDFPTAAQWEFACRAGTNTAWYFGDDPQLLPEHAWFGELAANPEDLHMTFGRPHAQKVKLKKPNPWGLYDLLGNLAEACKDNEDYPFAGGIDPFNFNTGKRRICSGASFNDPLEKFRLGYHELYPGRNGSTICGLRPVMTLPVLYRRPPAEPPLEIPELVVKHPDGGRSWPESAPPRASMPCDAQQARRLQEAWAAYLQQPVEKTVALPRNESLTLRLIPPGDFMMGAAPESFQARIADQYPQHQVWITRPFYLGKFEITRLQWNSVMVHRSEARLNGDYLPQSGLTMSQVEDFLAALNQHAAGQGVRFVLPTEAQWEYACRAGSADPWSSGGAEDDLLSVCWYRSSMIPGRPAQAQAVGQLNANAFGLHDMHGNLGEWCADLYARDAYQKASANDPTGPSSGLDYVVRGGMHQEPALLVRSAARAHGSPVEASTRIGVRVALIFLDE
;
A
#
# COMPACT_ATOMS: atom_id res chain seq x y z
N MET A 1 -55.41 -60.25 -6.00
CA MET A 1 -55.02 -61.65 -5.73
C MET A 1 -55.15 -62.43 -7.02
N SER A 2 -54.05 -62.86 -7.64
CA SER A 2 -53.82 -64.27 -8.00
C SER A 2 -52.53 -64.40 -8.81
N ILE A 3 -51.97 -65.58 -8.73
CA ILE A 3 -50.56 -65.94 -8.88
C ILE A 3 -50.34 -66.73 -10.20
N HIS A 4 -49.12 -66.59 -10.76
CA HIS A 4 -48.37 -67.45 -11.70
C HIS A 4 -48.64 -67.48 -13.23
N GLN A 5 -47.62 -66.94 -13.96
CA GLN A 5 -46.81 -67.45 -15.11
C GLN A 5 -47.47 -68.24 -16.27
N PRO A 6 -47.07 -68.06 -17.56
CA PRO A 6 -45.71 -68.36 -18.07
C PRO A 6 -45.18 -67.51 -19.27
N ALA A 7 -43.99 -67.85 -19.77
CA ALA A 7 -43.17 -67.15 -20.77
C ALA A 7 -43.47 -67.47 -22.26
N CYS A 8 -43.28 -66.50 -23.18
CA CYS A 8 -42.55 -66.65 -24.48
C CYS A 8 -42.47 -65.35 -25.32
N GLY A 9 -41.26 -64.96 -25.78
CA GLY A 9 -40.97 -64.61 -27.19
C GLY A 9 -41.01 -63.17 -27.78
N LYS A 10 -39.81 -62.55 -27.95
CA LYS A 10 -39.28 -61.72 -29.11
C LYS A 10 -40.01 -60.40 -29.49
N ARG A 11 -39.42 -59.24 -29.83
CA ARG A 11 -38.06 -58.69 -30.11
C ARG A 11 -38.13 -57.13 -30.06
N PHE A 12 -37.04 -56.49 -29.62
CA PHE A 12 -36.58 -55.06 -29.61
C PHE A 12 -37.39 -53.94 -30.34
N PRO A 13 -37.47 -52.71 -29.75
CA PRO A 13 -36.41 -51.71 -29.94
C PRO A 13 -36.04 -50.80 -28.73
N LEU A 14 -34.77 -50.35 -28.74
CA LEU A 14 -34.14 -49.14 -28.16
C LEU A 14 -34.57 -48.66 -26.75
N PHE A 15 -33.64 -48.85 -25.80
CA PHE A 15 -33.78 -48.72 -24.34
C PHE A 15 -33.92 -47.28 -23.78
N PRO A 16 -34.84 -47.08 -22.81
CA PRO A 16 -34.70 -46.06 -21.78
C PRO A 16 -34.80 -46.59 -20.33
N ALA A 17 -34.09 -45.86 -19.45
CA ALA A 17 -34.35 -45.56 -18.03
C ALA A 17 -34.56 -46.69 -16.98
N GLY A 18 -33.61 -46.74 -16.03
CA GLY A 18 -33.94 -46.77 -14.60
C GLY A 18 -33.72 -48.10 -13.86
N ILE A 19 -32.58 -48.18 -13.15
CA ILE A 19 -32.35 -48.73 -11.79
C ILE A 19 -30.91 -49.27 -11.75
N CYS A 20 -30.01 -48.44 -11.25
CA CYS A 20 -28.59 -48.72 -11.08
C CYS A 20 -28.37 -49.69 -9.91
N LEU A 21 -27.74 -50.83 -10.20
CA LEU A 21 -27.07 -51.66 -9.20
C LEU A 21 -25.56 -51.56 -9.50
N ALA A 22 -24.88 -50.62 -8.85
CA ALA A 22 -23.43 -50.47 -8.91
C ALA A 22 -22.81 -50.96 -7.60
N LEU A 23 -21.71 -51.70 -7.74
CA LEU A 23 -20.92 -52.30 -6.67
C LEU A 23 -20.57 -51.29 -5.56
N LEU A 24 -20.81 -51.68 -4.31
CA LEU A 24 -20.31 -51.01 -3.11
C LEU A 24 -18.79 -51.23 -2.99
N ILE A 25 -18.00 -50.20 -3.35
CA ILE A 25 -16.61 -50.03 -2.91
C ILE A 25 -16.61 -48.94 -1.84
N SER A 26 -16.00 -49.28 -0.71
CA SER A 26 -15.83 -48.47 0.49
C SER A 26 -14.88 -47.28 0.26
N LEU A 27 -15.18 -46.20 0.99
CA LEU A 27 -14.54 -44.87 1.08
C LEU A 27 -13.00 -44.85 1.27
N ALA A 28 -12.31 -43.90 0.61
CA ALA A 28 -11.20 -43.09 1.15
C ALA A 28 -10.80 -41.95 0.16
N PRO A 29 -10.40 -40.73 0.62
CA PRO A 29 -10.15 -39.56 -0.22
C PRO A 29 -8.67 -39.32 -0.60
N ALA A 30 -8.50 -38.48 -1.63
CA ALA A 30 -7.40 -37.56 -1.97
C ALA A 30 -5.93 -38.04 -1.94
N SER A 31 -5.22 -37.81 -3.05
CA SER A 31 -3.76 -37.72 -3.07
C SER A 31 -3.31 -36.61 -4.03
N ALA A 32 -3.07 -35.43 -3.46
CA ALA A 32 -2.13 -34.45 -3.99
C ALA A 32 -0.78 -34.73 -3.30
N ALA A 33 0.30 -34.87 -4.07
CA ALA A 33 1.64 -35.04 -3.51
C ALA A 33 2.48 -33.79 -3.80
N GLU A 34 2.53 -32.92 -2.80
CA GLU A 34 3.54 -31.88 -2.52
C GLU A 34 4.26 -32.26 -1.19
N PRO A 35 5.35 -31.60 -0.76
CA PRO A 35 6.43 -32.25 -0.01
C PRO A 35 6.02 -32.62 1.43
N VAL A 36 5.66 -33.88 1.64
CA VAL A 36 5.30 -34.45 2.94
C VAL A 36 6.55 -34.67 3.81
N TRP A 37 6.61 -34.06 5.00
CA TRP A 37 7.46 -34.57 6.07
C TRP A 37 6.92 -35.93 6.54
N LYS A 38 7.64 -37.03 6.28
CA LYS A 38 7.21 -38.41 6.59
C LYS A 38 7.71 -38.94 7.95
N GLY A 39 7.84 -38.06 8.94
CA GLY A 39 8.53 -38.37 10.21
C GLY A 39 7.65 -38.61 11.44
N TRP A 40 6.31 -38.57 11.33
CA TRP A 40 5.45 -39.01 12.43
C TRP A 40 5.55 -40.53 12.60
N SER A 41 5.48 -41.02 13.84
CA SER A 41 5.45 -42.47 14.10
C SER A 41 4.32 -43.11 13.29
N PRO A 42 4.54 -44.29 12.66
CA PRO A 42 3.47 -45.03 12.00
C PRO A 42 2.31 -45.41 12.93
N GLU A 43 2.57 -45.43 14.24
CA GLU A 43 1.59 -45.71 15.29
C GLU A 43 0.84 -44.45 15.77
N ALA A 44 1.25 -43.25 15.33
CA ALA A 44 0.63 -42.00 15.72
C ALA A 44 -0.69 -41.73 14.96
N PRO A 45 -1.65 -41.00 15.56
CA PRO A 45 -2.83 -40.52 14.86
C PRO A 45 -2.48 -39.61 13.68
N ALA A 46 -3.44 -39.44 12.77
CA ALA A 46 -3.27 -38.53 11.63
C ALA A 46 -2.99 -37.08 12.12
N PRO A 47 -1.98 -36.39 11.56
CA PRO A 47 -1.72 -35.00 11.85
C PRO A 47 -2.89 -34.13 11.37
N ALA A 48 -3.07 -32.98 12.02
CA ALA A 48 -4.09 -32.01 11.67
C ALA A 48 -3.63 -31.17 10.45
N VAL A 49 -3.95 -31.64 9.25
CA VAL A 49 -3.59 -30.98 7.97
C VAL A 49 -4.74 -30.11 7.49
N PHE A 50 -4.47 -28.83 7.25
CA PHE A 50 -5.51 -27.88 6.87
C PHE A 50 -5.95 -28.08 5.40
N PRO A 51 -7.22 -27.82 5.06
CA PRO A 51 -8.29 -27.32 5.93
C PRO A 51 -9.11 -28.43 6.62
N PHE A 52 -9.70 -28.12 7.78
CA PHE A 52 -10.68 -28.99 8.46
C PHE A 52 -11.71 -28.16 9.26
N ASP A 53 -12.87 -28.75 9.54
CA ASP A 53 -13.94 -28.12 10.30
C ASP A 53 -13.82 -28.32 11.83
N ALA A 54 -14.73 -27.72 12.59
CA ALA A 54 -14.70 -27.80 14.06
C ALA A 54 -14.94 -29.22 14.63
N ALA A 55 -15.64 -30.09 13.91
CA ALA A 55 -15.84 -31.48 14.34
C ALA A 55 -14.57 -32.32 14.10
N GLN A 56 -13.91 -32.09 12.96
CA GLN A 56 -12.61 -32.68 12.65
C GLN A 56 -11.52 -32.18 13.59
N ALA A 57 -11.52 -30.90 13.96
CA ALA A 57 -10.64 -30.35 14.98
C ALA A 57 -10.76 -31.14 16.29
N ARG A 58 -11.98 -31.29 16.84
CA ARG A 58 -12.21 -32.11 18.05
C ARG A 58 -11.75 -33.56 17.90
N THR A 59 -11.93 -34.13 16.71
CA THR A 59 -11.47 -35.51 16.41
C THR A 59 -9.94 -35.61 16.48
N HIS A 60 -9.21 -34.66 15.87
CA HIS A 60 -7.75 -34.61 15.96
C HIS A 60 -7.29 -34.39 17.41
N GLN A 61 -7.91 -33.45 18.14
CA GLN A 61 -7.58 -33.16 19.54
C GLN A 61 -7.75 -34.39 20.42
N GLN A 62 -8.87 -35.11 20.28
CA GLN A 62 -9.16 -36.32 21.05
C GLN A 62 -8.22 -37.48 20.69
N ALA A 63 -7.99 -37.73 19.40
CA ALA A 63 -7.12 -38.83 18.96
C ALA A 63 -5.68 -38.64 19.45
N TRP A 64 -5.16 -37.41 19.40
CA TRP A 64 -3.83 -37.09 19.93
C TRP A 64 -3.77 -37.11 21.45
N ALA A 65 -4.83 -36.71 22.15
CA ALA A 65 -4.94 -36.84 23.61
C ALA A 65 -4.86 -38.32 24.05
N GLU A 66 -5.62 -39.20 23.38
CA GLU A 66 -5.61 -40.65 23.64
C GLU A 66 -4.24 -41.28 23.36
N TYR A 67 -3.64 -40.96 22.21
CA TYR A 67 -2.32 -41.48 21.84
C TYR A 67 -1.22 -41.06 22.82
N LEU A 68 -1.24 -39.79 23.26
CA LEU A 68 -0.27 -39.28 24.23
C LEU A 68 -0.61 -39.67 25.68
N GLN A 69 -1.78 -40.27 25.93
CA GLN A 69 -2.30 -40.61 27.25
C GLN A 69 -2.41 -39.40 28.19
N VAL A 70 -2.89 -38.29 27.64
CA VAL A 70 -3.04 -37.00 28.32
C VAL A 70 -4.46 -36.46 28.10
N PRO A 71 -4.98 -35.58 28.97
CA PRO A 71 -6.27 -34.97 28.73
C PRO A 71 -6.19 -33.93 27.60
N ALA A 72 -7.25 -33.84 26.78
CA ALA A 72 -7.39 -32.78 25.77
C ALA A 72 -7.41 -31.37 26.40
N THR A 73 -7.94 -31.26 27.62
CA THR A 73 -7.94 -30.04 28.42
C THR A 73 -7.22 -30.30 29.74
N GLN A 74 -6.14 -29.57 30.01
CA GLN A 74 -5.33 -29.72 31.22
C GLN A 74 -5.50 -28.53 32.16
N ASN A 75 -5.83 -28.78 33.42
CA ASN A 75 -5.88 -27.74 34.46
C ASN A 75 -4.56 -27.71 35.23
N VAL A 76 -3.85 -26.59 35.16
CA VAL A 76 -2.65 -26.31 35.92
C VAL A 76 -3.04 -25.54 37.17
N ALA A 77 -2.99 -26.20 38.32
CA ALA A 77 -3.29 -25.57 39.60
C ALA A 77 -2.16 -24.62 40.02
N LEU A 78 -2.53 -23.41 40.45
CA LEU A 78 -1.63 -22.37 40.95
C LEU A 78 -1.81 -22.17 42.47
N PRO A 79 -0.84 -21.52 43.14
CA PRO A 79 -1.01 -21.08 44.52
C PRO A 79 -2.28 -20.22 44.70
N GLY A 80 -2.90 -20.29 45.88
CA GLY A 80 -4.09 -19.47 46.20
C GLY A 80 -5.41 -19.96 45.59
N GLY A 81 -5.43 -21.11 44.92
CA GLY A 81 -6.65 -21.72 44.36
C GLY A 81 -6.96 -21.31 42.92
N GLU A 82 -6.11 -20.48 42.31
CA GLU A 82 -6.18 -20.14 40.89
C GLU A 82 -5.81 -21.32 40.00
N LYS A 83 -6.20 -21.26 38.72
CA LYS A 83 -5.86 -22.28 37.72
C LYS A 83 -5.64 -21.67 36.35
N ILE A 84 -4.73 -22.26 35.58
CA ILE A 84 -4.58 -22.01 34.13
C ILE A 84 -5.09 -23.26 33.41
N GLN A 85 -6.10 -23.09 32.57
CA GLN A 85 -6.56 -24.16 31.69
C GLN A 85 -5.78 -24.12 30.37
N LEU A 86 -5.37 -25.29 29.89
CA LEU A 86 -4.64 -25.45 28.64
C LEU A 86 -5.40 -26.39 27.70
N GLN A 87 -5.44 -26.06 26.42
CA GLN A 87 -5.98 -26.91 25.36
C GLN A 87 -4.86 -27.60 24.60
N LEU A 88 -4.98 -28.91 24.37
CA LEU A 88 -4.05 -29.67 23.55
C LEU A 88 -4.22 -29.29 22.07
N ILE A 89 -3.14 -28.90 21.42
CA ILE A 89 -3.08 -28.60 19.99
C ILE A 89 -2.29 -29.71 19.30
N PRO A 90 -2.92 -30.50 18.41
CA PRO A 90 -2.26 -31.57 17.67
C PRO A 90 -1.10 -31.06 16.79
N PRO A 91 -0.11 -31.91 16.45
CA PRO A 91 0.80 -31.61 15.36
C PRO A 91 0.04 -31.59 14.04
N GLY A 92 0.58 -30.87 13.06
CA GLY A 92 -0.18 -30.59 11.85
C GLY A 92 0.58 -29.79 10.81
N GLU A 93 -0.09 -29.58 9.68
CA GLU A 93 0.45 -28.86 8.54
C GLU A 93 -0.55 -27.77 8.14
N PHE A 94 -0.05 -26.56 7.90
CA PHE A 94 -0.88 -25.45 7.46
C PHE A 94 -0.10 -24.48 6.56
N ARG A 95 -0.85 -23.75 5.73
CA ARG A 95 -0.31 -22.63 4.96
C ARG A 95 -0.29 -21.39 5.85
N MET A 96 0.91 -20.92 6.17
CA MET A 96 1.12 -19.75 7.00
C MET A 96 1.24 -18.52 6.10
N TYR A 97 0.42 -17.49 6.38
CA TYR A 97 0.32 -16.32 5.52
C TYR A 97 1.21 -15.19 6.02
N GLN A 98 1.82 -14.47 5.08
CA GLN A 98 2.47 -13.18 5.33
C GLN A 98 2.06 -12.19 4.25
N THR A 99 1.81 -10.93 4.62
CA THR A 99 1.49 -9.89 3.64
C THR A 99 2.64 -9.77 2.64
N TYR A 100 2.31 -9.79 1.34
CA TYR A 100 3.24 -9.61 0.22
C TYR A 100 4.16 -10.79 -0.12
N LYS A 101 3.88 -12.01 0.37
CA LYS A 101 4.52 -13.26 -0.07
C LYS A 101 3.47 -14.34 -0.32
N GLU A 102 3.80 -15.30 -1.19
CA GLU A 102 3.02 -16.53 -1.32
C GLU A 102 3.03 -17.28 0.02
N PRO A 103 1.89 -17.83 0.48
CA PRO A 103 1.83 -18.54 1.74
C PRO A 103 2.67 -19.82 1.67
N GLU A 104 3.55 -20.02 2.64
CA GLU A 104 4.43 -21.18 2.72
C GLU A 104 3.85 -22.27 3.64
N ILE A 105 4.19 -23.53 3.36
CA ILE A 105 3.74 -24.68 4.13
C ILE A 105 4.61 -24.81 5.38
N SER A 106 3.99 -24.67 6.56
CA SER A 106 4.60 -24.92 7.86
C SER A 106 4.10 -26.23 8.45
N VAL A 107 5.04 -27.04 8.97
CA VAL A 107 4.76 -28.34 9.62
C VAL A 107 5.12 -28.24 11.10
N LEU A 108 4.16 -28.44 11.98
CA LEU A 108 4.39 -28.62 13.43
C LEU A 108 4.47 -30.12 13.73
N THR A 109 5.61 -30.59 14.21
CA THR A 109 5.86 -32.05 14.33
C THR A 109 5.40 -32.64 15.65
N HIS A 110 5.27 -31.80 16.70
CA HIS A 110 4.88 -32.22 18.04
C HIS A 110 3.57 -31.54 18.48
N ALA A 111 2.76 -32.28 19.25
CA ALA A 111 1.67 -31.67 19.98
C ALA A 111 2.22 -30.70 21.04
N PHE A 112 1.45 -29.66 21.33
CA PHE A 112 1.74 -28.72 22.42
C PHE A 112 0.43 -28.30 23.08
N TRP A 113 0.51 -27.79 24.30
CA TRP A 113 -0.63 -27.20 24.97
C TRP A 113 -0.57 -25.68 24.85
N MET A 114 -1.71 -25.02 24.69
CA MET A 114 -1.83 -23.56 24.69
C MET A 114 -2.84 -23.14 25.76
N SER A 115 -2.58 -22.06 26.50
CA SER A 115 -3.55 -21.56 27.48
C SER A 115 -4.86 -21.20 26.81
N GLU A 116 -5.98 -21.55 27.45
CA GLU A 116 -7.34 -21.32 26.95
C GLU A 116 -7.59 -19.83 26.69
N THR A 117 -7.16 -18.99 27.61
CA THR A 117 -7.25 -17.53 27.57
C THR A 117 -5.87 -16.89 27.63
N GLU A 118 -5.83 -15.56 27.50
CA GLU A 118 -4.72 -14.74 28.00
C GLU A 118 -4.55 -14.95 29.52
N VAL A 119 -3.32 -14.77 30.02
CA VAL A 119 -3.00 -14.86 31.45
C VAL A 119 -3.66 -13.71 32.20
N THR A 120 -4.41 -14.03 33.25
CA THR A 120 -5.14 -13.04 34.04
C THR A 120 -4.26 -12.40 35.12
N GLN A 121 -4.71 -11.25 35.64
CA GLN A 121 -4.07 -10.57 36.77
C GLN A 121 -3.96 -11.46 38.01
N ALA A 122 -4.97 -12.29 38.30
CA ALA A 122 -4.93 -13.23 39.43
C ALA A 122 -3.94 -14.37 39.20
N GLN A 123 -3.91 -14.94 37.98
CA GLN A 123 -2.94 -15.98 37.61
C GLN A 123 -1.50 -15.45 37.67
N TRP A 124 -1.28 -14.23 37.19
CA TRP A 124 0.00 -13.54 37.33
C TRP A 124 0.41 -13.42 38.80
N GLN A 125 -0.47 -12.87 39.63
CA GLN A 125 -0.21 -12.67 41.05
C GLN A 125 0.07 -13.99 41.78
N ALA A 126 -0.66 -15.06 41.46
CA ALA A 126 -0.47 -16.38 42.05
C ALA A 126 0.93 -16.97 41.77
N VAL A 127 1.48 -16.72 40.58
CA VAL A 127 2.83 -17.22 40.19
C VAL A 127 3.94 -16.30 40.68
N MET A 128 3.76 -14.99 40.51
CA MET A 128 4.82 -14.00 40.73
C MET A 128 4.90 -13.51 42.18
N GLY A 129 3.79 -13.56 42.92
CA GLY A 129 3.65 -13.01 44.28
C GLY A 129 3.50 -11.48 44.32
N GLU A 130 3.49 -10.83 43.16
CA GLU A 130 3.45 -9.38 43.01
C GLU A 130 2.20 -8.96 42.23
N GLN A 131 1.60 -7.84 42.65
CA GLN A 131 0.50 -7.24 41.91
C GLN A 131 1.09 -6.30 40.84
N VAL A 132 0.82 -6.56 39.57
CA VAL A 132 1.19 -5.64 38.48
C VAL A 132 0.06 -4.64 38.31
N LEU A 133 0.10 -3.57 39.10
CA LEU A 133 -0.75 -2.39 38.90
C LEU A 133 0.14 -1.21 38.48
N PRO A 134 -0.13 -0.57 37.32
CA PRO A 134 0.62 0.61 36.94
C PRO A 134 0.33 1.79 37.89
N ASP A 135 1.23 2.79 37.88
CA ASP A 135 1.10 4.03 38.67
C ASP A 135 -0.30 4.66 38.49
N LYS A 136 -0.82 5.30 39.55
CA LYS A 136 -2.14 5.94 39.62
C LYS A 136 -2.46 6.92 38.51
N ARG A 137 -1.43 7.41 37.83
CA ARG A 137 -1.51 8.38 36.74
C ARG A 137 -1.77 7.76 35.36
N LEU A 138 -1.67 6.43 35.22
CA LEU A 138 -1.85 5.68 33.96
C LEU A 138 -3.20 4.93 33.86
N PHE A 139 -4.08 5.05 34.88
CA PHE A 139 -5.31 4.27 35.04
C PHE A 139 -6.44 4.52 34.04
N ALA A 140 -6.27 5.40 33.06
CA ALA A 140 -7.42 5.87 32.29
C ALA A 140 -8.10 4.80 31.41
N GLN A 141 -7.56 3.58 31.25
CA GLN A 141 -8.17 2.52 30.42
C GLN A 141 -7.85 1.10 30.91
N ILE A 142 -7.59 0.91 32.21
CA ILE A 142 -7.17 -0.39 32.77
C ILE A 142 -8.16 -0.78 33.86
N LYS A 143 -8.87 -1.88 33.65
CA LYS A 143 -9.72 -2.48 34.67
C LYS A 143 -8.91 -3.44 35.53
N VAL A 144 -9.11 -3.33 36.83
CA VAL A 144 -8.45 -4.18 37.84
C VAL A 144 -9.45 -5.23 38.29
N GLY A 145 -9.05 -6.50 38.22
CA GLY A 145 -9.88 -7.60 38.69
C GLY A 145 -9.29 -8.96 38.30
N PRO A 146 -9.71 -10.03 38.98
CA PRO A 146 -9.05 -11.34 38.88
C PRO A 146 -9.11 -11.96 37.47
N GLN A 147 -10.12 -11.61 36.68
CA GLN A 147 -10.35 -12.15 35.33
C GLN A 147 -9.91 -11.22 34.20
N TYR A 148 -9.39 -10.02 34.51
CA TYR A 148 -8.83 -9.15 33.48
C TYR A 148 -7.43 -9.65 33.10
N PRO A 149 -7.04 -9.55 31.83
CA PRO A 149 -5.71 -9.95 31.41
C PRO A 149 -4.64 -9.04 32.03
N VAL A 150 -3.48 -9.60 32.29
CA VAL A 150 -2.33 -8.85 32.79
C VAL A 150 -1.69 -8.03 31.66
N THR A 151 -1.29 -6.79 31.94
CA THR A 151 -0.70 -5.84 30.98
C THR A 151 0.53 -5.17 31.61
N PHE A 152 1.22 -4.28 30.87
CA PHE A 152 2.44 -3.60 31.33
C PHE A 152 3.59 -4.53 31.70
N LEU A 153 3.70 -5.63 30.97
CA LEU A 153 4.77 -6.59 31.15
C LEU A 153 6.04 -6.11 30.43
N LEU A 154 7.21 -6.34 31.02
CA LEU A 154 8.49 -6.33 30.30
C LEU A 154 8.81 -7.76 29.82
N VAL A 155 9.67 -7.89 28.80
CA VAL A 155 10.12 -9.22 28.31
C VAL A 155 10.71 -10.04 29.45
N GLU A 156 11.51 -9.42 30.30
CA GLU A 156 12.13 -10.07 31.45
C GLU A 156 11.08 -10.62 32.44
N ASP A 157 9.98 -9.90 32.65
CA ASP A 157 8.94 -10.32 33.58
C ASP A 157 8.15 -11.50 33.02
N VAL A 158 7.92 -11.51 31.71
CA VAL A 158 7.31 -12.64 31.00
C VAL A 158 8.18 -13.89 31.09
N VAL A 159 9.49 -13.76 30.86
CA VAL A 159 10.45 -14.87 30.99
C VAL A 159 10.47 -15.38 32.44
N LYS A 160 10.60 -14.48 33.43
CA LYS A 160 10.55 -14.82 34.85
C LYS A 160 9.26 -15.53 35.23
N PHE A 161 8.11 -15.09 34.69
CA PHE A 161 6.82 -15.74 34.91
C PHE A 161 6.82 -17.18 34.36
N CYS A 162 7.26 -17.37 33.12
CA CYS A 162 7.33 -18.69 32.49
C CYS A 162 8.28 -19.64 33.24
N ASP A 163 9.44 -19.14 33.66
CA ASP A 163 10.43 -19.90 34.43
C ASP A 163 9.89 -20.29 35.82
N LYS A 164 9.30 -19.33 36.55
CA LYS A 164 8.69 -19.61 37.87
C LYS A 164 7.56 -20.62 37.74
N LEU A 165 6.66 -20.45 36.77
CA LEU A 165 5.56 -21.39 36.54
C LEU A 165 6.10 -22.79 36.22
N THR A 166 7.09 -22.88 35.33
CA THR A 166 7.77 -24.15 34.99
C THR A 166 8.35 -24.82 36.22
N GLN A 167 9.11 -24.08 37.05
CA GLN A 167 9.72 -24.62 38.26
C GLN A 167 8.68 -25.08 39.29
N GLN A 168 7.61 -24.31 39.49
CA GLN A 168 6.53 -24.65 40.43
C GLN A 168 5.82 -25.95 40.02
N ILE A 169 5.44 -26.07 38.74
CA ILE A 169 4.72 -27.26 38.25
C ILE A 169 5.64 -28.47 38.17
N LYS A 170 6.92 -28.28 37.85
CA LYS A 170 7.94 -29.34 37.90
C LYS A 170 8.15 -29.84 39.33
N ALA A 171 8.26 -28.95 40.31
CA ALA A 171 8.38 -29.32 41.72
C ALA A 171 7.15 -30.08 42.25
N ALA A 172 5.96 -29.82 41.69
CA ALA A 172 4.75 -30.57 41.99
C ALA A 172 4.68 -31.95 41.32
N GLY A 173 5.67 -32.33 40.51
CA GLY A 173 5.71 -33.62 39.79
C GLY A 173 4.67 -33.74 38.67
N LYS A 174 4.11 -32.61 38.20
CA LYS A 174 3.00 -32.58 37.23
C LYS A 174 3.42 -32.16 35.82
N LEU A 175 4.71 -31.91 35.60
CA LEU A 175 5.27 -31.52 34.31
C LEU A 175 5.95 -32.73 33.65
N PRO A 176 5.58 -33.11 32.41
CA PRO A 176 6.29 -34.17 31.70
C PRO A 176 7.77 -33.81 31.46
N ASP A 177 8.64 -34.83 31.40
CA ASP A 177 10.07 -34.63 31.20
C ASP A 177 10.36 -33.89 29.88
N GLY A 178 11.17 -32.82 29.98
CA GLY A 178 11.59 -31.98 28.86
C GLY A 178 10.57 -30.93 28.41
N TYR A 179 9.44 -30.77 29.10
CA TYR A 179 8.48 -29.70 28.83
C TYR A 179 8.76 -28.45 29.67
N GLN A 180 8.39 -27.29 29.14
CA GLN A 180 8.42 -26.01 29.84
C GLN A 180 7.25 -25.11 29.41
N PHE A 181 6.90 -24.15 30.26
CA PHE A 181 6.06 -23.03 29.84
C PHE A 181 6.90 -21.99 29.10
N ASP A 182 6.38 -21.47 28.00
CA ASP A 182 7.00 -20.40 27.21
C ASP A 182 5.91 -19.60 26.48
N LEU A 183 6.31 -18.56 25.76
CA LEU A 183 5.47 -17.92 24.74
C LEU A 183 5.23 -18.88 23.57
N PRO A 184 4.13 -18.78 22.81
CA PRO A 184 3.98 -19.53 21.57
C PRO A 184 5.02 -19.09 20.54
N THR A 185 5.50 -19.99 19.68
CA THR A 185 6.06 -19.56 18.38
C THR A 185 4.94 -18.97 17.52
N SER A 186 5.29 -18.15 16.53
CA SER A 186 4.38 -17.54 15.57
C SER A 186 3.63 -18.61 14.78
N ALA A 187 4.29 -19.73 14.48
CA ALA A 187 3.66 -20.87 13.81
C ALA A 187 2.70 -21.62 14.74
N GLN A 188 3.07 -21.86 16.00
CA GLN A 188 2.16 -22.42 17.00
C GLN A 188 0.95 -21.51 17.22
N TRP A 189 1.16 -20.20 17.34
CA TRP A 189 0.09 -19.21 17.52
C TRP A 189 -0.86 -19.20 16.33
N GLU A 190 -0.35 -19.14 15.10
CA GLU A 190 -1.20 -19.05 13.91
C GLU A 190 -1.94 -20.36 13.63
N PHE A 191 -1.28 -21.51 13.79
CA PHE A 191 -1.92 -22.82 13.68
C PHE A 191 -3.06 -22.97 14.70
N ALA A 192 -2.80 -22.58 15.95
CA ALA A 192 -3.79 -22.59 17.01
C ALA A 192 -4.92 -21.59 16.75
N CYS A 193 -4.62 -20.37 16.29
CA CYS A 193 -5.63 -19.36 16.00
C CYS A 193 -6.58 -19.81 14.88
N ARG A 194 -6.02 -20.28 13.75
CA ARG A 194 -6.78 -20.68 12.55
C ARG A 194 -7.72 -21.86 12.78
N SER A 195 -7.33 -22.79 13.65
CA SER A 195 -8.11 -23.98 14.00
C SER A 195 -8.75 -24.72 12.81
N GLY A 196 -7.95 -24.92 11.74
CA GLY A 196 -8.38 -25.61 10.52
C GLY A 196 -8.76 -24.70 9.35
N SER A 197 -8.86 -23.39 9.57
CA SER A 197 -9.32 -22.44 8.56
C SER A 197 -8.20 -21.83 7.69
N ASN A 198 -8.47 -21.72 6.39
CA ASN A 198 -7.66 -20.98 5.40
C ASN A 198 -8.26 -19.59 5.04
N THR A 199 -9.36 -19.19 5.68
CA THR A 199 -9.99 -17.88 5.46
C THR A 199 -9.24 -16.77 6.24
N PRO A 200 -9.57 -15.49 6.02
CA PRO A 200 -8.96 -14.37 6.76
C PRO A 200 -9.16 -14.45 8.29
N TYR A 201 -10.27 -15.03 8.75
CA TYR A 201 -10.58 -15.24 10.16
C TYR A 201 -10.86 -16.72 10.44
N TYR A 202 -10.62 -17.22 11.66
CA TYR A 202 -10.84 -18.64 11.97
C TYR A 202 -12.30 -19.09 11.86
N TYR A 203 -13.24 -18.15 11.95
CA TYR A 203 -14.68 -18.39 11.82
C TYR A 203 -15.22 -18.13 10.39
N GLY A 204 -14.39 -17.68 9.44
CA GLY A 204 -14.79 -17.47 8.05
C GLY A 204 -14.22 -16.21 7.40
N GLU A 205 -14.90 -15.72 6.36
CA GLU A 205 -14.55 -14.50 5.62
C GLU A 205 -15.33 -13.25 6.05
N ASP A 206 -16.45 -13.45 6.75
CA ASP A 206 -17.36 -12.39 7.16
C ASP A 206 -16.88 -11.67 8.41
N ALA A 207 -16.26 -10.50 8.22
CA ALA A 207 -15.80 -9.65 9.30
C ALA A 207 -16.91 -9.13 10.22
N ALA A 208 -18.19 -9.12 9.79
CA ALA A 208 -19.30 -8.65 10.61
C ALA A 208 -19.53 -9.54 11.85
N GLN A 209 -19.01 -10.76 11.84
CA GLN A 209 -19.08 -11.69 12.97
C GLN A 209 -17.98 -11.44 14.02
N MET A 210 -16.99 -10.58 13.74
CA MET A 210 -15.91 -10.25 14.68
C MET A 210 -16.38 -9.89 16.11
N PRO A 211 -17.49 -9.15 16.32
CA PRO A 211 -17.97 -8.84 17.66
C PRO A 211 -18.37 -10.05 18.51
N ASP A 212 -18.63 -11.20 17.91
CA ASP A 212 -18.90 -12.45 18.64
C ASP A 212 -17.63 -13.11 19.18
N TYR A 213 -16.47 -12.78 18.60
CA TYR A 213 -15.20 -13.48 18.80
C TYR A 213 -14.10 -12.60 19.42
N ALA A 214 -14.24 -11.28 19.39
CA ALA A 214 -13.17 -10.35 19.78
C ALA A 214 -13.67 -9.10 20.53
N TRP A 215 -12.80 -8.55 21.37
CA TRP A 215 -12.90 -7.19 21.89
C TRP A 215 -11.94 -6.26 21.13
N PHE A 216 -12.44 -5.30 20.39
CA PHE A 216 -11.66 -4.47 19.47
C PHE A 216 -12.20 -3.03 19.43
N PHE A 217 -11.60 -2.16 18.61
CA PHE A 217 -11.85 -0.71 18.67
C PHE A 217 -13.34 -0.32 18.72
N ASP A 218 -14.18 -1.00 17.94
CA ASP A 218 -15.60 -0.66 17.81
C ASP A 218 -16.48 -1.14 18.98
N ASN A 219 -16.07 -2.18 19.71
CA ASN A 219 -16.93 -2.82 20.74
C ASN A 219 -16.30 -2.90 22.14
N ALA A 220 -15.06 -2.48 22.31
CA ALA A 220 -14.35 -2.60 23.59
C ALA A 220 -14.57 -1.38 24.52
N GLY A 221 -15.29 -0.34 24.07
CA GLY A 221 -15.73 0.78 24.92
C GLY A 221 -17.12 0.53 25.50
N ASP A 222 -17.42 1.14 26.65
CA ASP A 222 -18.75 1.10 27.26
C ASP A 222 -19.33 2.53 27.35
N PRO A 223 -20.15 2.96 26.37
CA PRO A 223 -20.73 4.30 26.34
C PRO A 223 -21.58 4.64 27.58
N GLN A 224 -22.04 3.63 28.33
CA GLN A 224 -22.84 3.80 29.54
C GLN A 224 -22.01 3.75 30.82
N ALA A 225 -20.69 3.55 30.72
CA ALA A 225 -19.83 3.50 31.89
C ALA A 225 -19.88 4.82 32.67
N GLU A 226 -20.09 4.72 33.99
CA GLU A 226 -20.12 5.86 34.92
C GLU A 226 -18.82 6.66 34.89
N HIS A 227 -17.69 5.97 34.67
CA HIS A 227 -16.38 6.59 34.59
C HIS A 227 -15.97 6.81 33.12
N ARG A 228 -15.78 8.08 32.72
CA ARG A 228 -15.47 8.51 31.32
C ARG A 228 -14.33 7.74 30.64
N ASN A 229 -13.33 7.35 31.42
CA ASN A 229 -12.20 6.51 31.03
C ASN A 229 -12.57 5.17 30.40
N PHE A 230 -13.71 4.58 30.77
CA PHE A 230 -14.19 3.31 30.24
C PHE A 230 -15.24 3.47 29.13
N GLN A 231 -15.62 4.71 28.81
CA GLN A 231 -16.40 5.04 27.61
C GLN A 231 -15.55 4.88 26.34
N SER A 232 -14.22 5.02 26.46
CA SER A 232 -13.26 4.65 25.42
C SER A 232 -12.91 3.15 25.46
N PRO A 233 -12.39 2.59 24.35
CA PRO A 233 -11.98 1.18 24.29
C PRO A 233 -10.94 0.80 25.36
N HIS A 234 -11.14 -0.37 25.99
CA HIS A 234 -10.28 -0.91 27.05
C HIS A 234 -10.30 -2.45 27.06
N ALA A 235 -9.36 -3.09 27.76
CA ALA A 235 -9.32 -4.54 27.90
C ALA A 235 -10.48 -5.08 28.76
N HIS A 236 -11.01 -6.23 28.38
CA HIS A 236 -12.15 -6.91 29.04
C HIS A 236 -11.69 -8.16 29.78
N ALA A 237 -12.56 -8.67 30.66
CA ALA A 237 -12.31 -9.97 31.28
C ALA A 237 -12.22 -11.05 30.19
N VAL A 238 -11.28 -11.98 30.35
CA VAL A 238 -10.99 -13.02 29.37
C VAL A 238 -12.15 -14.02 29.25
N GLY A 239 -12.28 -14.68 28.10
CA GLY A 239 -13.23 -15.78 27.91
C GLY A 239 -14.69 -15.36 27.75
N LEU A 240 -14.97 -14.07 27.49
CA LEU A 240 -16.34 -13.56 27.33
C LEU A 240 -16.87 -13.64 25.89
N LYS A 241 -15.99 -13.86 24.91
CA LYS A 241 -16.34 -14.04 23.50
C LYS A 241 -16.36 -15.53 23.14
N LYS A 242 -16.81 -15.87 21.92
CA LYS A 242 -16.81 -17.26 21.45
C LYS A 242 -15.37 -17.76 21.25
N PRO A 243 -15.06 -19.02 21.61
CA PRO A 243 -13.77 -19.61 21.33
C PRO A 243 -13.66 -20.09 19.87
N ASN A 244 -12.44 -20.38 19.43
CA ASN A 244 -12.20 -21.11 18.18
C ASN A 244 -12.41 -22.63 18.33
N ALA A 245 -12.18 -23.41 17.26
CA ALA A 245 -12.50 -24.85 17.26
C ALA A 245 -11.62 -25.71 18.21
N TRP A 246 -10.50 -25.17 18.70
CA TRP A 246 -9.67 -25.82 19.72
C TRP A 246 -10.08 -25.47 21.15
N GLY A 247 -11.06 -24.57 21.34
CA GLY A 247 -11.46 -24.07 22.64
C GLY A 247 -10.61 -22.91 23.15
N LEU A 248 -9.97 -22.13 22.25
CA LEU A 248 -9.17 -20.96 22.63
C LEU A 248 -9.99 -19.68 22.49
N PHE A 249 -9.96 -18.86 23.53
CA PHE A 249 -10.66 -17.58 23.60
C PHE A 249 -9.70 -16.42 23.33
N ASP A 250 -10.25 -15.26 22.96
CA ASP A 250 -9.50 -14.00 22.84
C ASP A 250 -8.29 -14.08 21.87
N MET A 251 -8.31 -15.02 20.93
CA MET A 251 -7.28 -15.14 19.88
C MET A 251 -7.29 -13.92 18.93
N TYR A 252 -8.37 -13.13 18.94
CA TYR A 252 -8.47 -11.83 18.30
C TYR A 252 -8.88 -10.77 19.32
N GLY A 253 -8.27 -9.59 19.21
CA GLY A 253 -8.60 -8.46 20.08
C GLY A 253 -8.17 -8.69 21.52
N ASN A 254 -8.82 -7.99 22.45
CA ASN A 254 -8.40 -7.81 23.84
C ASN A 254 -6.96 -7.29 23.94
N LEU A 255 -5.94 -8.14 24.00
CA LEU A 255 -4.54 -7.74 23.95
C LEU A 255 -3.76 -8.47 22.86
N MET A 256 -2.72 -7.81 22.38
CA MET A 256 -1.76 -8.45 21.49
C MET A 256 -0.90 -9.44 22.26
N GLU A 257 -0.65 -10.60 21.65
CA GLU A 257 0.03 -11.72 22.29
C GLU A 257 1.45 -11.89 21.72
N PRO A 258 2.51 -11.62 22.52
CA PRO A 258 3.88 -11.84 22.10
C PRO A 258 4.21 -13.29 21.82
N CYS A 259 5.01 -13.54 20.78
CA CYS A 259 5.53 -14.83 20.38
C CYS A 259 7.03 -14.96 20.70
N GLN A 260 7.55 -16.18 20.64
CA GLN A 260 8.98 -16.45 20.79
C GLN A 260 9.81 -15.83 19.65
N ASP A 261 9.24 -15.80 18.45
CA ASP A 261 9.96 -15.39 17.25
C ASP A 261 10.28 -13.91 17.24
N GLU A 262 11.48 -13.61 16.77
CA GLU A 262 11.96 -12.26 16.56
C GLU A 262 11.68 -11.77 15.13
N ASN A 263 11.78 -10.45 14.95
CA ASN A 263 11.62 -9.80 13.66
C ASN A 263 12.44 -10.46 12.52
N GLY A 264 11.77 -10.65 11.38
CA GLY A 264 12.30 -11.35 10.20
C GLY A 264 12.22 -12.86 10.30
N PHE A 265 11.31 -13.39 11.10
CA PHE A 265 10.82 -14.76 10.97
C PHE A 265 10.26 -14.98 9.55
N ASN A 266 10.74 -16.03 8.88
CA ASN A 266 10.17 -16.48 7.61
C ASN A 266 9.25 -17.68 7.91
N PRO A 267 8.02 -17.69 7.37
CA PRO A 267 7.10 -18.82 7.52
C PRO A 267 7.61 -19.97 6.64
N GLY A 268 7.07 -21.17 6.85
CA GLY A 268 7.44 -22.35 6.07
C GLY A 268 8.45 -23.29 6.76
N GLY A 269 8.43 -24.56 6.34
CA GLY A 269 9.34 -25.60 6.85
C GLY A 269 8.87 -26.30 8.13
N ILE A 270 9.76 -27.09 8.74
CA ILE A 270 9.48 -27.96 9.89
C ILE A 270 9.77 -27.21 11.20
N ASP A 271 8.80 -27.13 12.10
CA ASP A 271 8.84 -26.41 13.39
C ASP A 271 9.57 -25.06 13.29
N PRO A 272 9.09 -24.13 12.44
CA PRO A 272 9.82 -22.90 12.18
C PRO A 272 9.88 -22.06 13.46
N LEU A 273 11.10 -21.72 13.86
CA LEU A 273 11.41 -20.83 14.97
C LEU A 273 12.62 -19.98 14.60
N LYS A 274 12.48 -18.67 14.79
CA LYS A 274 13.60 -17.72 14.70
C LYS A 274 13.83 -17.01 16.03
N ARG A 275 14.96 -17.33 16.68
CA ARG A 275 15.41 -16.73 17.93
C ARG A 275 16.92 -16.51 17.81
N GLN A 276 17.37 -15.29 17.51
CA GLN A 276 18.77 -14.98 17.20
C GLN A 276 19.38 -13.84 18.06
N GLY A 277 18.64 -13.25 19.01
CA GLY A 277 19.18 -12.26 19.98
C GLY A 277 18.09 -11.41 20.66
N ASP A 278 18.45 -10.28 21.28
CA ASP A 278 17.52 -9.38 22.01
C ASP A 278 16.62 -8.52 21.08
N GLY A 279 16.27 -9.04 19.89
CA GLY A 279 15.44 -8.36 18.90
C GLY A 279 13.97 -8.22 19.31
N PRO A 280 13.20 -7.32 18.67
CA PRO A 280 11.77 -7.21 18.93
C PRO A 280 11.02 -8.49 18.54
N ARG A 281 10.13 -8.92 19.43
CA ARG A 281 9.31 -10.14 19.28
C ARG A 281 8.10 -9.88 18.40
N ILE A 282 7.70 -10.87 17.64
CA ILE A 282 6.43 -10.86 16.91
C ILE A 282 5.27 -10.84 17.91
N VAL A 283 4.24 -10.04 17.62
CA VAL A 283 2.95 -10.10 18.33
C VAL A 283 1.82 -10.41 17.38
N ARG A 284 0.78 -11.06 17.91
CA ARG A 284 -0.37 -11.57 17.15
C ARG A 284 -1.69 -11.19 17.81
N GLY A 285 -2.79 -11.35 17.07
CA GLY A 285 -4.17 -11.24 17.59
C GLY A 285 -4.81 -9.85 17.53
N GLY A 286 -4.02 -8.77 17.51
CA GLY A 286 -4.55 -7.41 17.69
C GLY A 286 -4.96 -7.13 19.14
N ASN A 287 -5.48 -5.95 19.44
CA ASN A 287 -5.90 -5.56 20.79
C ASN A 287 -7.21 -4.73 20.75
N PHE A 288 -7.66 -4.25 21.92
CA PHE A 288 -8.91 -3.50 22.08
C PHE A 288 -8.97 -2.15 21.33
N ILE A 289 -7.89 -1.61 20.78
CA ILE A 289 -7.90 -0.44 19.88
C ILE A 289 -7.61 -0.79 18.41
N THR A 290 -7.44 -2.07 18.10
CA THR A 290 -7.21 -2.54 16.72
C THR A 290 -8.54 -2.61 15.98
N THR A 291 -8.56 -2.21 14.71
CA THR A 291 -9.74 -2.40 13.83
C THR A 291 -9.77 -3.82 13.28
N PHE A 292 -10.94 -4.33 12.93
CA PHE A 292 -11.10 -5.74 12.54
C PHE A 292 -10.30 -6.13 11.28
N GLU A 293 -9.98 -5.19 10.39
CA GLU A 293 -9.15 -5.47 9.20
C GLU A 293 -7.72 -5.84 9.58
N LYS A 294 -7.17 -5.18 10.60
CA LYS A 294 -5.80 -5.43 11.10
C LYS A 294 -5.69 -6.70 11.94
N MET A 295 -6.81 -7.29 12.36
CA MET A 295 -6.86 -8.58 13.06
C MET A 295 -6.94 -9.79 12.10
N SER A 296 -7.03 -9.54 10.79
CA SER A 296 -6.99 -10.58 9.77
C SER A 296 -5.69 -11.36 9.82
N LEU A 297 -5.77 -12.69 9.69
CA LEU A 297 -4.60 -13.57 9.60
C LEU A 297 -3.81 -13.41 8.30
N ARG A 298 -4.24 -12.54 7.39
CA ARG A 298 -3.51 -12.13 6.18
C ARG A 298 -2.73 -10.82 6.37
N TYR A 299 -2.92 -10.15 7.51
CA TYR A 299 -2.21 -8.92 7.86
C TYR A 299 -0.85 -9.24 8.52
N HIS A 300 0.13 -8.37 8.33
CA HIS A 300 1.48 -8.59 8.84
C HIS A 300 1.48 -8.43 10.37
N PRO A 301 2.12 -9.34 11.12
CA PRO A 301 2.16 -9.23 12.57
C PRO A 301 2.94 -7.98 13.03
N ASP A 302 2.47 -7.37 14.13
CA ASP A 302 3.14 -6.25 14.77
C ASP A 302 4.39 -6.71 15.55
N LEU A 303 5.21 -5.75 16.02
CA LEU A 303 6.43 -6.03 16.75
C LEU A 303 6.40 -5.41 18.15
N TRP A 304 6.72 -6.23 19.16
CA TRP A 304 6.90 -5.78 20.54
C TRP A 304 8.37 -5.65 20.89
N ARG A 305 8.78 -4.42 21.22
CA ARG A 305 10.15 -4.06 21.62
C ARG A 305 10.43 -4.26 23.11
N GLY A 306 9.56 -5.00 23.81
CA GLY A 306 9.69 -5.27 25.24
C GLY A 306 9.32 -4.13 26.18
N ALA A 307 8.63 -3.10 25.68
CA ALA A 307 8.13 -2.01 26.50
C ALA A 307 6.84 -2.41 27.23
N ALA A 308 6.74 -2.03 28.50
CA ALA A 308 5.52 -2.16 29.30
C ALA A 308 4.42 -1.25 28.74
N THR A 309 3.35 -1.86 28.19
CA THR A 309 2.21 -1.12 27.64
C THR A 309 0.89 -1.81 27.99
N LYS A 310 -0.21 -1.06 27.88
CA LYS A 310 -1.57 -1.56 28.07
C LYS A 310 -2.10 -2.44 26.92
N PHE A 311 -1.38 -2.54 25.81
CA PHE A 311 -1.87 -3.18 24.58
C PHE A 311 -1.40 -4.62 24.39
N HIS A 312 -0.48 -5.08 25.26
CA HIS A 312 0.15 -6.38 25.16
C HIS A 312 -0.16 -7.21 26.40
N GLY A 313 -0.55 -8.46 26.17
CA GLY A 313 -0.87 -9.45 27.19
C GLY A 313 0.11 -10.61 27.17
N LEU A 314 -0.35 -11.76 27.65
CA LEU A 314 0.46 -12.98 27.71
C LEU A 314 -0.41 -14.19 27.39
N ARG A 315 -0.04 -14.96 26.37
CA ARG A 315 -0.54 -16.31 26.11
C ARG A 315 0.59 -17.31 26.28
N LEU A 316 0.29 -18.45 26.89
CA LEU A 316 1.28 -19.46 27.22
C LEU A 316 1.16 -20.67 26.31
N VAL A 317 2.29 -21.29 26.01
CA VAL A 317 2.35 -22.68 25.59
C VAL A 317 3.08 -23.52 26.62
N LEU A 318 2.68 -24.78 26.72
CA LEU A 318 3.44 -25.83 27.38
C LEU A 318 3.92 -26.78 26.29
N SER A 319 5.22 -26.74 25.99
CA SER A 319 5.83 -27.52 24.91
C SER A 319 7.24 -27.95 25.28
N ARG A 320 7.81 -28.84 24.48
CA ARG A 320 9.27 -29.04 24.48
C ARG A 320 9.96 -27.81 23.88
N PRO A 321 11.16 -27.43 24.34
CA PRO A 321 11.94 -26.37 23.70
C PRO A 321 12.21 -26.73 22.24
N LEU A 322 11.84 -25.83 21.33
CA LEU A 322 12.20 -25.96 19.92
C LEU A 322 13.63 -25.46 19.71
N ILE A 323 14.39 -26.17 18.89
CA ILE A 323 15.74 -25.75 18.51
C ILE A 323 15.60 -24.67 17.42
N PRO A 324 16.19 -23.47 17.61
CA PRO A 324 16.19 -22.44 16.58
C PRO A 324 16.69 -22.99 15.25
N SER A 325 16.14 -22.48 14.14
CA SER A 325 16.48 -22.98 12.81
C SER A 325 17.99 -22.87 12.48
N SER A 326 18.71 -21.96 13.13
CA SER A 326 20.18 -21.79 13.03
C SER A 326 21.01 -22.86 13.74
N ASP A 327 20.42 -23.53 14.74
CA ASP A 327 21.15 -24.39 15.68
C ASP A 327 20.84 -25.87 15.43
N ARG A 328 20.04 -26.17 14.41
CA ARG A 328 19.77 -27.55 14.00
C ARG A 328 21.01 -28.17 13.35
N PRO A 329 21.37 -29.42 13.68
CA PRO A 329 22.37 -30.15 12.93
C PRO A 329 21.95 -30.22 11.46
N PRO A 330 22.88 -30.13 10.48
CA PRO A 330 22.55 -30.19 9.07
C PRO A 330 21.81 -31.51 8.79
N GLN A 331 20.51 -31.42 8.55
CA GLN A 331 19.74 -32.55 8.07
C GLN A 331 20.17 -32.84 6.63
N VAL A 332 20.27 -34.13 6.32
CA VAL A 332 20.61 -34.69 5.01
C VAL A 332 19.96 -33.88 3.90
N ALA A 333 20.78 -33.45 2.95
CA ALA A 333 20.43 -32.64 1.78
C ALA A 333 18.99 -32.92 1.30
N SER A 334 18.19 -31.86 1.25
CA SER A 334 17.00 -31.84 0.39
C SER A 334 17.44 -32.27 -1.01
N LEU A 335 16.92 -33.42 -1.45
CA LEU A 335 17.11 -33.89 -2.83
C LEU A 335 16.65 -32.78 -3.80
N PRO A 336 17.32 -32.62 -4.95
CA PRO A 336 16.88 -31.67 -5.97
C PRO A 336 15.46 -32.03 -6.41
N ALA A 337 14.62 -31.01 -6.59
CA ALA A 337 13.27 -31.18 -7.10
C ALA A 337 13.31 -31.96 -8.44
N PRO A 338 12.56 -33.07 -8.59
CA PRO A 338 12.49 -33.75 -9.87
C PRO A 338 11.78 -32.85 -10.90
N ALA A 339 12.35 -32.75 -12.10
CA ALA A 339 11.73 -32.10 -13.24
C ALA A 339 10.34 -32.72 -13.50
N ARG A 340 9.30 -31.89 -13.54
CA ARG A 340 7.91 -32.32 -13.76
C ARG A 340 7.70 -32.58 -15.26
N PRO A 341 7.13 -33.73 -15.68
CA PRO A 341 6.60 -33.91 -17.03
C PRO A 341 5.40 -33.00 -17.22
N LEU A 342 5.28 -32.38 -18.40
CA LEU A 342 4.11 -31.62 -18.82
C LEU A 342 2.86 -32.52 -18.82
N PRO A 343 1.67 -32.03 -18.42
CA PRO A 343 0.43 -32.80 -18.49
C PRO A 343 0.06 -33.11 -19.95
N PRO A 344 -0.63 -34.24 -20.23
CA PRO A 344 -1.11 -34.55 -21.56
C PRO A 344 -2.11 -33.48 -22.01
N THR A 345 -1.88 -32.97 -23.22
CA THR A 345 -2.73 -32.02 -23.93
C THR A 345 -4.17 -32.52 -23.99
N PRO A 346 -5.18 -31.67 -23.73
CA PRO A 346 -6.54 -31.94 -24.18
C PRO A 346 -6.51 -32.14 -25.70
N GLU A 347 -7.29 -33.10 -26.23
CA GLU A 347 -7.44 -33.25 -27.67
C GLU A 347 -7.80 -31.90 -28.31
N PRO A 348 -7.21 -31.59 -29.48
CA PRO A 348 -7.36 -30.28 -30.09
C PRO A 348 -8.81 -30.10 -30.48
N ASN A 349 -9.52 -29.19 -29.80
CA ASN A 349 -10.47 -28.36 -30.52
C ASN A 349 -9.68 -27.82 -31.71
N LYS A 350 -10.18 -28.12 -32.92
CA LYS A 350 -9.61 -27.67 -34.20
C LYS A 350 -8.98 -26.30 -34.00
N PRO A 351 -7.71 -26.10 -34.37
CA PRO A 351 -7.16 -24.76 -34.37
C PRO A 351 -8.01 -23.96 -35.35
N GLU A 352 -8.88 -23.10 -34.81
CA GLU A 352 -8.99 -21.80 -35.45
C GLU A 352 -7.55 -21.28 -35.41
N THR A 353 -6.95 -21.25 -36.60
CA THR A 353 -5.68 -20.58 -36.83
C THR A 353 -5.68 -19.30 -35.99
N PRO A 354 -4.69 -19.08 -35.11
CA PRO A 354 -4.58 -17.84 -34.38
C PRO A 354 -4.69 -16.73 -35.42
N ARG A 355 -5.77 -15.94 -35.38
CA ARG A 355 -5.79 -14.72 -36.17
C ARG A 355 -4.58 -13.94 -35.66
N PRO A 356 -3.63 -13.55 -36.53
CA PRO A 356 -2.51 -12.75 -36.09
C PRO A 356 -3.04 -11.57 -35.28
N GLU A 357 -2.51 -11.38 -34.08
CA GLU A 357 -2.91 -10.30 -33.20
C GLU A 357 -2.71 -8.96 -33.95
N PRO A 358 -3.75 -8.13 -34.11
CA PRO A 358 -3.64 -6.91 -34.89
C PRO A 358 -2.83 -5.89 -34.09
N VAL A 359 -1.54 -5.74 -34.42
CA VAL A 359 -0.77 -4.52 -34.12
C VAL A 359 -1.60 -3.34 -34.62
N TRP A 360 -1.83 -2.33 -33.78
CA TRP A 360 -2.54 -1.15 -34.26
C TRP A 360 -1.62 -0.41 -35.24
N THR A 361 -2.01 -0.38 -36.51
CA THR A 361 -1.24 0.20 -37.61
C THR A 361 -1.74 1.59 -38.01
N GLY A 362 -2.53 2.23 -37.14
CA GLY A 362 -3.29 3.44 -37.47
C GLY A 362 -4.77 3.16 -37.77
N TRP A 363 -5.53 4.24 -37.95
CA TRP A 363 -6.90 4.14 -38.45
C TRP A 363 -6.92 3.69 -39.93
N PRO A 364 -7.99 3.02 -40.39
CA PRO A 364 -8.13 2.64 -41.80
C PRO A 364 -7.95 3.84 -42.73
N ALA A 365 -7.30 3.63 -43.88
CA ALA A 365 -7.03 4.72 -44.83
C ALA A 365 -8.31 5.32 -45.44
N ASP A 366 -9.41 4.57 -45.43
CA ASP A 366 -10.74 4.98 -45.86
C ASP A 366 -11.62 5.54 -44.73
N ALA A 367 -11.11 5.57 -43.48
CA ALA A 367 -11.83 6.17 -42.36
C ALA A 367 -11.78 7.72 -42.40
N PRO A 368 -12.78 8.40 -41.82
CA PRO A 368 -12.73 9.84 -41.64
C PRO A 368 -11.55 10.29 -40.77
N PRO A 369 -11.18 11.58 -40.82
CA PRO A 369 -10.16 12.13 -39.93
C PRO A 369 -10.48 11.85 -38.46
N ALA A 370 -9.51 11.28 -37.75
CA ALA A 370 -9.59 11.11 -36.30
C ALA A 370 -9.65 12.49 -35.61
N ALA A 371 -10.33 12.56 -34.46
CA ALA A 371 -10.45 13.77 -33.66
C ALA A 371 -9.13 14.04 -32.92
N VAL A 372 -8.19 14.69 -33.61
CA VAL A 372 -6.87 15.06 -33.07
C VAL A 372 -6.92 16.46 -32.49
N PHE A 373 -6.54 16.61 -31.22
CA PHE A 373 -6.63 17.90 -30.53
C PHE A 373 -5.52 18.86 -31.00
N PRO A 374 -5.79 20.19 -31.03
CA PRO A 374 -7.04 20.83 -30.64
C PRO A 374 -8.05 21.00 -31.80
N PHE A 375 -9.34 21.07 -31.47
CA PHE A 375 -10.42 21.45 -32.39
C PHE A 375 -11.54 22.20 -31.66
N ASP A 376 -12.36 22.96 -32.39
CA ASP A 376 -13.49 23.73 -31.84
C ASP A 376 -14.82 22.95 -31.80
N ALA A 377 -15.87 23.57 -31.28
CA ALA A 377 -17.17 22.92 -31.10
C ALA A 377 -17.90 22.58 -32.40
N ASP A 378 -17.61 23.27 -33.51
CA ASP A 378 -18.22 22.94 -34.80
C ASP A 378 -17.46 21.80 -35.46
N GLN A 379 -16.14 21.78 -35.35
CA GLN A 379 -15.31 20.63 -35.75
C GLN A 379 -15.64 19.37 -34.94
N ALA A 380 -15.94 19.50 -33.65
CA ALA A 380 -16.43 18.40 -32.82
C ALA A 380 -17.67 17.74 -33.47
N LYS A 381 -18.70 18.52 -33.77
CA LYS A 381 -19.92 18.00 -34.43
C LYS A 381 -19.63 17.31 -35.76
N VAL A 382 -18.69 17.85 -36.55
CA VAL A 382 -18.26 17.24 -37.82
C VAL A 382 -17.60 15.88 -37.56
N HIS A 383 -16.65 15.78 -36.63
CA HIS A 383 -16.04 14.50 -36.28
C HIS A 383 -17.06 13.47 -35.78
N GLN A 384 -18.04 13.88 -34.96
CA GLN A 384 -19.14 13.02 -34.52
C GLN A 384 -19.98 12.50 -35.70
N GLN A 385 -20.34 13.40 -36.63
CA GLN A 385 -21.15 13.06 -37.80
C GLN A 385 -20.40 12.13 -38.75
N ASP A 386 -19.16 12.46 -39.11
CA ASP A 386 -18.38 11.68 -40.06
C ASP A 386 -18.12 10.25 -39.55
N TRP A 387 -17.75 10.10 -38.27
CA TRP A 387 -17.52 8.79 -37.67
C TRP A 387 -18.81 8.00 -37.42
N ALA A 388 -19.93 8.67 -37.12
CA ALA A 388 -21.24 8.04 -37.06
C ALA A 388 -21.64 7.43 -38.42
N GLU A 389 -21.46 8.21 -39.50
CA GLU A 389 -21.74 7.77 -40.86
C GLU A 389 -20.83 6.62 -41.29
N TYR A 390 -19.52 6.74 -41.05
CA TYR A 390 -18.54 5.71 -41.38
C TYR A 390 -18.78 4.40 -40.61
N ALA A 391 -19.03 4.49 -39.30
CA ALA A 391 -19.32 3.31 -38.47
C ALA A 391 -20.73 2.75 -38.71
N GLN A 392 -21.59 3.47 -39.44
CA GLN A 392 -23.02 3.18 -39.62
C GLN A 392 -23.74 3.05 -38.27
N GLN A 393 -23.45 3.96 -37.36
CA GLN A 393 -24.01 3.96 -36.01
C GLN A 393 -24.57 5.35 -35.66
N PRO A 394 -25.60 5.44 -34.81
CA PRO A 394 -26.17 6.73 -34.46
C PRO A 394 -25.26 7.50 -33.49
N ILE A 395 -25.22 8.83 -33.63
CA ILE A 395 -24.57 9.73 -32.66
C ILE A 395 -25.22 9.55 -31.28
N VAL A 396 -26.55 9.51 -31.24
CA VAL A 396 -27.32 9.36 -30.01
C VAL A 396 -27.93 7.97 -29.98
N LYS A 397 -27.58 7.18 -28.97
CA LYS A 397 -28.18 5.88 -28.70
C LYS A 397 -28.95 5.93 -27.39
N VAL A 398 -30.21 5.49 -27.39
CA VAL A 398 -31.06 5.49 -26.20
C VAL A 398 -31.19 4.06 -25.68
N ILE A 399 -30.88 3.85 -24.40
CA ILE A 399 -31.07 2.60 -23.69
C ILE A 399 -32.33 2.71 -22.85
N PRO A 400 -33.46 2.08 -23.24
CA PRO A 400 -34.67 2.08 -22.43
C PRO A 400 -34.47 1.19 -21.20
N LEU A 401 -34.69 1.74 -20.00
CA LEU A 401 -34.60 0.99 -18.74
C LEU A 401 -35.96 0.47 -18.28
N GLY A 402 -37.05 1.12 -18.70
CA GLY A 402 -38.43 0.84 -18.27
C GLY A 402 -38.92 1.88 -17.24
N ASN A 403 -40.24 1.92 -16.98
CA ASN A 403 -40.85 2.92 -16.08
C ASN A 403 -40.54 4.38 -16.45
N ASP A 404 -40.59 4.69 -17.75
CA ASP A 404 -40.22 6.00 -18.33
C ASP A 404 -38.75 6.44 -18.14
N GLU A 405 -37.90 5.58 -17.56
CA GLU A 405 -36.47 5.82 -17.41
C GLU A 405 -35.67 5.32 -18.64
N GLN A 406 -34.67 6.11 -19.03
CA GLN A 406 -33.76 5.81 -20.14
C GLN A 406 -32.36 6.39 -19.89
N ILE A 407 -31.33 5.77 -20.46
CA ILE A 407 -29.97 6.33 -20.53
C ILE A 407 -29.70 6.75 -21.98
N THR A 408 -29.42 8.04 -22.18
CA THR A 408 -28.95 8.57 -23.46
C THR A 408 -27.43 8.44 -23.52
N MET A 409 -26.91 7.83 -24.59
CA MET A 409 -25.50 7.60 -24.84
C MET A 409 -25.07 8.41 -26.05
N ILE A 410 -23.97 9.14 -25.94
CA ILE A 410 -23.42 10.03 -26.96
C ILE A 410 -22.15 9.42 -27.56
N LEU A 411 -22.09 9.33 -28.88
CA LEU A 411 -20.94 8.83 -29.62
C LEU A 411 -19.77 9.80 -29.49
N ILE A 412 -18.62 9.28 -29.11
CA ILE A 412 -17.34 9.97 -29.08
C ILE A 412 -16.46 9.35 -30.17
N PRO A 413 -16.00 10.14 -31.17
CA PRO A 413 -15.14 9.63 -32.24
C PRO A 413 -13.77 9.21 -31.70
N PRO A 414 -13.05 8.31 -32.39
CA PRO A 414 -11.66 8.03 -32.05
C PRO A 414 -10.78 9.25 -32.32
N GLY A 415 -9.64 9.31 -31.65
CA GLY A 415 -8.85 10.54 -31.66
C GLY A 415 -7.52 10.43 -30.93
N LYS A 416 -6.82 11.56 -30.89
CA LYS A 416 -5.52 11.69 -30.23
C LYS A 416 -5.48 12.99 -29.44
N PHE A 417 -5.05 12.92 -28.19
CA PHE A 417 -4.95 14.09 -27.33
C PHE A 417 -3.78 13.94 -26.35
N THR A 418 -3.39 15.07 -25.74
CA THR A 418 -2.46 15.09 -24.62
C THR A 418 -3.26 15.09 -23.33
N LEU A 419 -3.05 14.08 -22.49
CA LEU A 419 -3.60 14.03 -21.14
C LEU A 419 -3.12 15.27 -20.36
N ALA A 420 -3.99 15.85 -19.54
CA ALA A 420 -3.58 16.92 -18.64
C ALA A 420 -2.51 16.37 -17.71
N PRO A 421 -1.56 17.23 -17.31
CA PRO A 421 -0.78 16.95 -16.13
C PRO A 421 -1.77 16.73 -14.98
N ASP A 422 -1.73 15.56 -14.34
CA ASP A 422 -2.44 15.39 -13.09
C ASP A 422 -1.87 16.42 -12.13
N VAL A 423 -2.67 17.37 -11.66
CA VAL A 423 -2.15 18.47 -10.82
C VAL A 423 -1.66 17.99 -9.45
N ARG A 424 -1.91 16.72 -9.08
CA ARG A 424 -1.25 16.04 -7.96
C ARG A 424 0.20 15.64 -8.28
N LEU A 425 0.54 15.52 -9.56
CA LEU A 425 1.87 15.18 -10.07
C LEU A 425 2.60 16.38 -10.68
N ARG A 426 3.83 16.58 -10.24
CA ARG A 426 4.63 17.77 -10.60
C ARG A 426 5.53 17.61 -11.82
N ARG A 427 5.87 16.38 -12.20
CA ARG A 427 6.52 16.07 -13.47
C ARG A 427 5.77 14.94 -14.15
N GLN A 428 5.03 15.30 -15.18
CA GLN A 428 4.49 14.36 -16.14
C GLN A 428 5.04 14.82 -17.49
N ALA A 429 5.72 13.94 -18.23
CA ALA A 429 5.99 14.21 -19.64
C ALA A 429 4.65 14.52 -20.33
N GLU A 430 4.62 15.27 -21.43
CA GLU A 430 3.38 15.37 -22.21
C GLU A 430 2.95 13.97 -22.65
N ILE A 431 1.85 13.49 -22.09
CA ILE A 431 1.41 12.13 -22.31
C ILE A 431 0.36 12.12 -23.39
N THR A 432 0.78 11.69 -24.57
CA THR A 432 -0.14 11.47 -25.67
C THR A 432 -0.92 10.19 -25.45
N ALA A 433 -2.25 10.28 -25.53
CA ALA A 433 -3.16 9.14 -25.59
C ALA A 433 -3.84 9.08 -26.96
N VAL A 434 -3.99 7.87 -27.49
CA VAL A 434 -4.71 7.57 -28.73
C VAL A 434 -5.92 6.72 -28.38
N ILE A 435 -7.12 7.23 -28.65
CA ILE A 435 -8.38 6.48 -28.60
C ILE A 435 -8.59 5.86 -29.98
N THR A 436 -8.47 4.54 -30.10
CA THR A 436 -8.41 3.91 -31.43
C THR A 436 -9.77 3.68 -32.06
N GLN A 437 -10.81 3.55 -31.25
CA GLN A 437 -12.16 3.20 -31.70
C GLN A 437 -13.20 4.17 -31.13
N PRO A 438 -14.28 4.45 -31.88
CA PRO A 438 -15.40 5.19 -31.34
C PRO A 438 -16.03 4.43 -30.17
N PHE A 439 -16.46 5.17 -29.15
CA PHE A 439 -17.21 4.63 -28.01
C PHE A 439 -18.39 5.53 -27.71
N TRP A 440 -19.43 5.01 -27.05
CA TRP A 440 -20.47 5.87 -26.49
C TRP A 440 -20.24 6.08 -25.01
N ILE A 441 -20.55 7.28 -24.52
CA ILE A 441 -20.56 7.61 -23.09
C ILE A 441 -21.91 8.22 -22.72
N ALA A 442 -22.41 7.95 -21.51
CA ALA A 442 -23.71 8.49 -21.08
C ALA A 442 -23.71 10.03 -21.08
N GLU A 443 -24.83 10.63 -21.48
CA GLU A 443 -25.03 12.09 -21.60
C GLU A 443 -24.90 12.79 -20.24
N THR A 444 -25.36 12.14 -19.18
CA THR A 444 -25.33 12.63 -17.78
C THR A 444 -24.70 11.58 -16.87
N GLU A 445 -24.45 11.96 -15.62
CA GLU A 445 -24.30 11.00 -14.52
C GLU A 445 -25.54 10.08 -14.44
N VAL A 446 -25.38 8.87 -13.92
CA VAL A 446 -26.52 7.98 -13.66
C VAL A 446 -27.41 8.59 -12.58
N THR A 447 -28.69 8.75 -12.88
CA THR A 447 -29.66 9.32 -11.95
C THR A 447 -30.20 8.27 -10.97
N GLN A 448 -30.84 8.72 -9.89
CA GLN A 448 -31.50 7.85 -8.92
C GLN A 448 -32.63 7.02 -9.57
N GLY A 449 -33.37 7.60 -10.51
CA GLY A 449 -34.41 6.88 -11.26
C GLY A 449 -33.81 5.80 -12.16
N GLN A 450 -32.75 6.12 -12.90
CA GLN A 450 -32.01 5.15 -13.72
C GLN A 450 -31.37 4.05 -12.87
N TRP A 451 -30.81 4.41 -11.71
CA TRP A 451 -30.28 3.44 -10.74
C TRP A 451 -31.35 2.47 -10.28
N GLU A 452 -32.50 2.97 -9.81
CA GLU A 452 -33.62 2.14 -9.36
C GLU A 452 -34.16 1.25 -10.49
N ALA A 453 -34.23 1.75 -11.72
CA ALA A 453 -34.68 0.97 -12.88
C ALA A 453 -33.73 -0.20 -13.25
N VAL A 454 -32.45 -0.12 -12.91
CA VAL A 454 -31.45 -1.19 -13.15
C VAL A 454 -31.27 -2.09 -11.93
N MET A 455 -31.20 -1.52 -10.73
CA MET A 455 -30.86 -2.23 -9.51
C MET A 455 -32.07 -2.74 -8.73
N GLY A 456 -33.26 -2.17 -8.96
CA GLY A 456 -34.48 -2.38 -8.19
C GLY A 456 -34.59 -1.42 -7.00
N PRO A 457 -35.61 -1.58 -6.13
CA PRO A 457 -35.84 -0.74 -4.95
C PRO A 457 -34.82 -1.08 -3.84
N GLN A 458 -33.55 -0.80 -4.09
CA GLN A 458 -32.46 -0.84 -3.12
C GLN A 458 -32.13 0.58 -2.72
N LYS A 459 -32.03 0.83 -1.41
CA LYS A 459 -31.64 2.15 -0.90
C LYS A 459 -30.14 2.35 -1.08
N LEU A 460 -29.76 3.46 -1.69
CA LEU A 460 -28.40 4.01 -1.61
C LEU A 460 -28.04 4.23 -0.12
N SER A 461 -26.76 4.09 0.24
CA SER A 461 -26.33 4.15 1.65
C SER A 461 -26.77 5.46 2.32
N GLU A 462 -27.49 5.36 3.45
CA GLU A 462 -28.10 6.51 4.17
C GLU A 462 -27.12 7.22 5.15
N ARG A 463 -25.82 6.93 5.07
CA ARG A 463 -24.80 7.38 6.04
C ARG A 463 -24.80 8.91 6.27
N ASP A 464 -25.26 9.68 5.29
CA ASP A 464 -25.43 11.14 5.35
C ASP A 464 -26.77 11.58 4.71
N ALA A 465 -27.89 10.95 5.09
CA ALA A 465 -29.22 11.22 4.50
C ALA A 465 -29.62 12.71 4.49
N ALA A 466 -29.13 13.52 5.44
CA ALA A 466 -29.37 14.95 5.48
C ALA A 466 -28.75 15.73 4.30
N SER A 467 -27.78 15.13 3.61
CA SER A 467 -27.02 15.73 2.50
C SER A 467 -27.46 15.22 1.12
N ILE A 468 -28.46 14.36 1.04
CA ILE A 468 -28.91 13.73 -0.20
C ILE A 468 -30.30 14.25 -0.55
N ARG A 469 -30.44 14.82 -1.74
CA ARG A 469 -31.77 15.13 -2.30
C ARG A 469 -32.31 13.91 -3.03
N HIS A 470 -33.59 13.65 -2.83
CA HIS A 470 -34.28 12.52 -3.43
C HIS A 470 -35.12 12.94 -4.63
N GLY A 471 -35.02 12.17 -5.71
CA GLY A 471 -35.86 12.33 -6.89
C GLY A 471 -35.21 11.72 -8.14
N PRO A 472 -36.01 11.34 -9.15
CA PRO A 472 -35.55 10.51 -10.28
C PRO A 472 -34.44 11.16 -11.11
N ASN A 473 -34.32 12.49 -11.10
CA ASN A 473 -33.34 13.24 -11.89
C ASN A 473 -32.13 13.73 -11.08
N TYR A 474 -32.05 13.41 -9.78
CA TYR A 474 -30.82 13.64 -9.01
C TYR A 474 -29.81 12.52 -9.33
N PRO A 475 -28.50 12.79 -9.33
CA PRO A 475 -27.51 11.75 -9.56
C PRO A 475 -27.49 10.75 -8.40
N ALA A 476 -27.20 9.49 -8.72
CA ALA A 476 -27.03 8.44 -7.73
C ALA A 476 -25.63 8.57 -7.08
N SER A 477 -25.59 8.70 -5.75
CA SER A 477 -24.38 8.79 -4.93
C SER A 477 -24.45 7.81 -3.75
N CYS A 478 -23.43 7.78 -2.89
CA CYS A 478 -23.36 6.84 -1.77
C CYS A 478 -23.40 5.36 -2.20
N ILE A 479 -22.75 5.06 -3.33
CA ILE A 479 -22.73 3.74 -3.95
C ILE A 479 -21.52 2.96 -3.43
N PRO A 480 -21.70 1.81 -2.75
CA PRO A 480 -20.59 0.91 -2.41
C PRO A 480 -19.90 0.35 -3.66
N SER A 481 -18.61 0.04 -3.56
CA SER A 481 -17.84 -0.48 -4.71
C SER A 481 -18.40 -1.78 -5.30
N ASP A 482 -19.04 -2.64 -4.51
CA ASP A 482 -19.65 -3.88 -5.00
C ASP A 482 -20.93 -3.60 -5.80
N ASP A 483 -21.78 -2.68 -5.31
CA ASP A 483 -23.02 -2.27 -5.99
C ASP A 483 -22.72 -1.50 -7.28
N LEU A 484 -21.62 -0.75 -7.30
CA LEU A 484 -21.11 -0.10 -8.49
C LEU A 484 -20.85 -1.12 -9.61
N VAL A 485 -20.11 -2.21 -9.32
CA VAL A 485 -19.83 -3.27 -10.29
C VAL A 485 -21.12 -4.01 -10.69
N ALA A 486 -22.01 -4.27 -9.73
CA ALA A 486 -23.29 -4.93 -9.98
C ALA A 486 -24.19 -4.13 -10.93
N PHE A 487 -24.22 -2.79 -10.81
CA PHE A 487 -24.97 -1.92 -11.72
C PHE A 487 -24.52 -2.12 -13.17
N TYR A 488 -23.20 -2.09 -13.42
CA TYR A 488 -22.66 -2.28 -14.78
C TYR A 488 -22.97 -3.67 -15.34
N GLN A 489 -22.88 -4.73 -14.52
CA GLN A 489 -23.22 -6.08 -14.94
C GLN A 489 -24.70 -6.20 -15.34
N LYS A 490 -25.61 -5.65 -14.54
CA LYS A 490 -27.05 -5.65 -14.83
C LYS A 490 -27.41 -4.79 -16.03
N LEU A 491 -26.78 -3.62 -16.16
CA LEU A 491 -26.95 -2.76 -17.33
C LEU A 491 -26.45 -3.48 -18.59
N ALA A 492 -25.28 -4.13 -18.54
CA ALA A 492 -24.74 -4.91 -19.65
C ALA A 492 -25.69 -6.04 -20.08
N GLU A 493 -26.25 -6.78 -19.11
CA GLU A 493 -27.26 -7.82 -19.38
C GLU A 493 -28.49 -7.22 -20.06
N LYS A 494 -29.04 -6.12 -19.52
CA LYS A 494 -30.21 -5.45 -20.09
C LYS A 494 -29.94 -4.96 -21.53
N VAL A 495 -28.81 -4.30 -21.78
CA VAL A 495 -28.45 -3.82 -23.14
C VAL A 495 -28.27 -4.99 -24.11
N ARG A 496 -27.70 -6.13 -23.66
CA ARG A 496 -27.63 -7.37 -24.46
C ARG A 496 -29.01 -7.91 -24.79
N THR A 497 -29.93 -7.96 -23.82
CA THR A 497 -31.29 -8.46 -24.08
C THR A 497 -32.08 -7.59 -25.06
N LEU A 498 -31.73 -6.30 -25.16
CA LEU A 498 -32.32 -5.35 -26.09
C LEU A 498 -31.63 -5.33 -27.47
N ASP A 499 -30.57 -6.13 -27.66
CA ASP A 499 -29.76 -6.16 -28.89
C ASP A 499 -29.20 -4.78 -29.29
N LEU A 500 -28.81 -3.98 -28.30
CA LEU A 500 -28.32 -2.60 -28.50
C LEU A 500 -26.79 -2.48 -28.57
N LEU A 501 -26.06 -3.56 -28.23
CA LEU A 501 -24.60 -3.61 -28.33
C LEU A 501 -24.16 -3.88 -29.77
N PRO A 502 -23.33 -3.03 -30.37
CA PRO A 502 -22.65 -3.39 -31.61
C PRO A 502 -21.77 -4.63 -31.42
N PRO A 503 -21.45 -5.37 -32.50
CA PRO A 503 -20.61 -6.56 -32.42
C PRO A 503 -19.29 -6.30 -31.68
N GLY A 504 -19.04 -7.07 -30.62
CA GLY A 504 -17.83 -6.98 -29.81
C GLY A 504 -17.83 -5.90 -28.73
N TYR A 505 -18.81 -5.00 -28.69
CA TYR A 505 -18.89 -3.97 -27.65
C TYR A 505 -19.38 -4.54 -26.31
N GLU A 506 -18.99 -3.89 -25.22
CA GLU A 506 -19.43 -4.14 -23.85
C GLU A 506 -19.89 -2.85 -23.16
N MET A 507 -20.68 -3.00 -22.09
CA MET A 507 -20.99 -1.91 -21.16
C MET A 507 -19.98 -1.94 -20.00
N ASP A 508 -19.34 -0.82 -19.71
CA ASP A 508 -18.28 -0.74 -18.71
C ASP A 508 -18.13 0.68 -18.12
N PHE A 509 -17.22 0.83 -17.16
CA PHE A 509 -16.68 2.12 -16.71
C PHE A 509 -15.86 2.79 -17.82
N PRO A 510 -15.85 4.12 -17.93
CA PRO A 510 -14.89 4.82 -18.77
C PRO A 510 -13.49 4.57 -18.22
N THR A 511 -12.50 4.37 -19.10
CA THR A 511 -11.12 4.59 -18.67
C THR A 511 -10.90 6.08 -18.39
N ALA A 512 -9.90 6.43 -17.59
CA ALA A 512 -9.51 7.81 -17.29
C ALA A 512 -9.26 8.60 -18.58
N ALA A 513 -8.62 7.96 -19.56
CA ALA A 513 -8.36 8.55 -20.87
C ALA A 513 -9.63 8.71 -21.72
N GLN A 514 -10.56 7.75 -21.69
CA GLN A 514 -11.87 7.91 -22.34
C GLN A 514 -12.66 9.05 -21.69
N TRP A 515 -12.68 9.10 -20.36
CA TRP A 515 -13.35 10.15 -19.60
C TRP A 515 -12.76 11.53 -19.92
N GLU A 516 -11.43 11.67 -19.89
CA GLU A 516 -10.78 12.95 -20.14
C GLU A 516 -10.90 13.41 -21.60
N PHE A 517 -10.75 12.49 -22.56
CA PHE A 517 -10.97 12.78 -23.98
C PHE A 517 -12.40 13.29 -24.23
N ALA A 518 -13.38 12.60 -23.64
CA ALA A 518 -14.78 13.00 -23.71
C ALA A 518 -15.02 14.32 -22.96
N CYS A 519 -14.38 14.56 -21.83
CA CYS A 519 -14.58 15.78 -21.04
C CYS A 519 -14.01 17.01 -21.78
N ARG A 520 -12.78 16.91 -22.28
CA ARG A 520 -12.06 18.00 -22.97
C ARG A 520 -12.68 18.46 -24.27
N ALA A 521 -13.23 17.54 -25.06
CA ALA A 521 -13.91 17.86 -26.32
C ALA A 521 -13.15 18.84 -27.24
N GLY A 522 -11.85 18.60 -27.42
CA GLY A 522 -11.00 19.33 -28.37
C GLY A 522 -10.09 20.39 -27.75
N THR A 523 -10.19 20.71 -26.46
CA THR A 523 -9.33 21.73 -25.84
C THR A 523 -8.18 21.17 -24.98
N ASN A 524 -7.11 21.95 -24.91
CA ASN A 524 -5.94 21.75 -24.05
C ASN A 524 -5.96 22.66 -22.79
N THR A 525 -7.01 23.46 -22.60
CA THR A 525 -7.17 24.39 -21.47
C THR A 525 -7.52 23.68 -20.16
N ALA A 526 -7.52 24.41 -19.04
CA ALA A 526 -7.81 23.92 -17.69
C ALA A 526 -9.24 23.36 -17.54
N TRP A 527 -10.21 23.92 -18.28
CA TRP A 527 -11.59 23.46 -18.40
C TRP A 527 -12.00 23.32 -19.86
N TYR A 528 -13.04 22.54 -20.17
CA TYR A 528 -13.48 22.33 -21.55
C TYR A 528 -14.00 23.61 -22.24
N PHE A 529 -14.31 24.64 -21.45
CA PHE A 529 -14.79 25.95 -21.88
C PHE A 529 -13.71 27.05 -21.85
N GLY A 530 -12.43 26.69 -21.62
CA GLY A 530 -11.30 27.62 -21.60
C GLY A 530 -10.56 27.68 -20.25
N ASP A 531 -9.76 28.73 -20.04
CA ASP A 531 -8.97 28.96 -18.83
C ASP A 531 -9.58 30.01 -17.89
N ASP A 532 -10.77 30.54 -18.19
CA ASP A 532 -11.45 31.51 -17.34
C ASP A 532 -12.30 30.81 -16.25
N PRO A 533 -11.88 30.80 -14.98
CA PRO A 533 -12.65 30.19 -13.91
C PRO A 533 -14.00 30.88 -13.66
N GLN A 534 -14.21 32.10 -14.14
CA GLN A 534 -15.48 32.82 -13.98
C GLN A 534 -16.63 32.18 -14.77
N LEU A 535 -16.33 31.34 -15.76
CA LEU A 535 -17.32 30.61 -16.54
C LEU A 535 -17.77 29.30 -15.86
N LEU A 536 -17.02 28.81 -14.86
CA LEU A 536 -17.32 27.56 -14.16
C LEU A 536 -18.76 27.49 -13.59
N PRO A 537 -19.35 28.56 -13.00
CA PRO A 537 -20.75 28.57 -12.57
C PRO A 537 -21.79 28.27 -13.66
N GLU A 538 -21.47 28.46 -14.94
CA GLU A 538 -22.38 28.16 -16.05
C GLU A 538 -22.34 26.67 -16.45
N HIS A 539 -21.30 25.98 -16.01
CA HIS A 539 -20.92 24.64 -16.46
C HIS A 539 -20.89 23.59 -15.35
N ALA A 540 -20.81 24.01 -14.07
CA ALA A 540 -20.63 23.11 -12.93
C ALA A 540 -21.47 23.51 -11.70
N TRP A 541 -21.77 22.53 -10.86
CA TRP A 541 -22.37 22.73 -9.53
C TRP A 541 -21.30 22.56 -8.44
N PHE A 542 -21.08 23.60 -7.62
CA PHE A 542 -20.09 23.59 -6.54
C PHE A 542 -20.37 24.64 -5.45
N GLY A 543 -19.91 24.39 -4.22
CA GLY A 543 -19.99 25.32 -3.10
C GLY A 543 -21.40 25.89 -2.89
N GLU A 544 -21.50 27.20 -2.68
CA GLU A 544 -22.78 27.89 -2.47
C GLU A 544 -23.71 27.83 -3.68
N LEU A 545 -23.21 27.64 -4.91
CA LEU A 545 -24.05 27.47 -6.10
C LEU A 545 -24.80 26.14 -6.08
N ALA A 546 -24.27 25.14 -5.37
CA ALA A 546 -24.95 23.88 -5.11
C ALA A 546 -25.88 23.96 -3.86
N ALA A 547 -26.00 25.13 -3.23
CA ALA A 547 -27.00 25.43 -2.20
C ALA A 547 -28.18 26.21 -2.82
N ASN A 548 -29.42 25.82 -2.51
CA ASN A 548 -30.61 26.51 -3.01
C ASN A 548 -30.92 27.74 -2.13
N PRO A 549 -31.07 28.95 -2.69
CA PRO A 549 -31.45 30.14 -1.92
C PRO A 549 -32.80 30.01 -1.19
N GLU A 550 -33.75 29.23 -1.73
CA GLU A 550 -35.09 29.07 -1.13
C GLU A 550 -35.10 28.15 0.11
N ASP A 551 -34.05 27.35 0.33
CA ASP A 551 -33.94 26.35 1.41
C ASP A 551 -33.11 26.84 2.63
N LEU A 552 -32.74 28.13 2.66
CA LEU A 552 -31.97 28.76 3.77
C LEU A 552 -32.64 28.62 5.15
N HIS A 553 -33.92 28.24 5.20
CA HIS A 553 -34.68 28.14 6.45
C HIS A 553 -34.87 26.72 7.01
N MET A 554 -34.56 25.64 6.28
CA MET A 554 -34.87 24.28 6.77
C MET A 554 -33.65 23.37 7.05
N THR A 555 -32.49 23.63 6.43
CA THR A 555 -31.28 22.79 6.62
C THR A 555 -29.99 23.60 6.55
N PHE A 556 -29.79 24.56 7.45
CA PHE A 556 -28.51 25.26 7.71
C PHE A 556 -27.64 25.69 6.48
N GLY A 557 -28.20 25.86 5.28
CA GLY A 557 -27.48 26.34 4.08
C GLY A 557 -26.37 25.43 3.50
N ARG A 558 -26.41 24.11 3.69
CA ARG A 558 -25.35 23.21 3.16
C ARG A 558 -25.48 22.92 1.64
N PRO A 559 -24.36 22.81 0.89
CA PRO A 559 -24.34 22.39 -0.52
C PRO A 559 -24.73 20.92 -0.73
N HIS A 560 -25.42 20.60 -1.82
CA HIS A 560 -25.82 19.23 -2.19
C HIS A 560 -25.85 19.01 -3.71
N ALA A 561 -25.81 17.75 -4.14
CA ALA A 561 -25.98 17.38 -5.55
C ALA A 561 -27.30 17.93 -6.12
N GLN A 562 -27.25 18.36 -7.38
CA GLN A 562 -28.35 18.98 -8.12
C GLN A 562 -28.88 18.05 -9.21
N LYS A 563 -30.07 18.34 -9.73
CA LYS A 563 -30.61 17.59 -10.88
C LYS A 563 -29.67 17.73 -12.06
N VAL A 564 -29.44 16.61 -12.76
CA VAL A 564 -28.59 16.58 -13.96
C VAL A 564 -29.16 17.45 -15.08
N LYS A 565 -28.31 17.85 -16.03
CA LYS A 565 -28.69 18.57 -17.26
C LYS A 565 -29.23 19.99 -17.04
N LEU A 566 -28.83 20.64 -15.94
CA LEU A 566 -29.20 22.03 -15.64
C LEU A 566 -28.11 23.06 -15.98
N LYS A 567 -26.88 22.61 -16.24
CA LYS A 567 -25.75 23.45 -16.67
C LYS A 567 -25.50 23.27 -18.17
N LYS A 568 -24.64 24.11 -18.74
CA LYS A 568 -24.27 24.02 -20.16
C LYS A 568 -23.48 22.73 -20.41
N PRO A 569 -23.76 22.00 -21.51
CA PRO A 569 -22.96 20.84 -21.88
C PRO A 569 -21.61 21.25 -22.48
N ASN A 570 -20.71 20.29 -22.60
CA ASN A 570 -19.50 20.44 -23.41
C ASN A 570 -19.83 20.30 -24.92
N PRO A 571 -18.86 20.56 -25.83
CA PRO A 571 -19.07 20.48 -27.28
C PRO A 571 -19.60 19.15 -27.83
N TRP A 572 -19.37 18.02 -27.15
CA TRP A 572 -19.94 16.73 -27.54
C TRP A 572 -21.41 16.55 -27.15
N GLY A 573 -21.94 17.43 -26.28
CA GLY A 573 -23.29 17.32 -25.72
C GLY A 573 -23.35 16.60 -24.36
N LEU A 574 -22.23 16.50 -23.63
CA LEU A 574 -22.19 15.88 -22.31
C LEU A 574 -22.38 16.92 -21.20
N TYR A 575 -23.18 16.57 -20.19
CA TYR A 575 -23.54 17.44 -19.07
C TYR A 575 -22.90 16.99 -17.77
N ASP A 576 -22.74 17.91 -16.82
CA ASP A 576 -22.32 17.62 -15.43
C ASP A 576 -20.98 16.88 -15.33
N LEU A 577 -20.09 17.06 -16.33
CA LEU A 577 -18.73 16.50 -16.32
C LEU A 577 -17.81 17.12 -15.26
N LEU A 578 -18.17 18.32 -14.78
CA LEU A 578 -17.44 19.08 -13.78
C LEU A 578 -18.38 19.44 -12.64
N GLY A 579 -18.03 19.07 -11.40
CA GLY A 579 -18.90 19.25 -10.24
C GLY A 579 -20.12 18.33 -10.25
N ASN A 580 -21.13 18.69 -9.46
CA ASN A 580 -22.17 17.74 -9.06
C ASN A 580 -21.54 16.55 -8.33
N LEU A 581 -21.32 15.39 -8.95
CA LEU A 581 -20.52 14.31 -8.38
C LEU A 581 -19.25 14.06 -9.20
N ALA A 582 -18.18 13.69 -8.51
CA ALA A 582 -17.05 13.06 -9.18
C ALA A 582 -17.49 11.70 -9.76
N GLU A 583 -16.87 11.24 -10.85
CA GLU A 583 -17.33 10.06 -11.59
C GLU A 583 -16.32 8.92 -11.57
N ALA A 584 -16.75 7.74 -11.12
CA ALA A 584 -15.89 6.56 -11.05
C ALA A 584 -15.34 6.14 -12.43
N CYS A 585 -14.03 6.00 -12.53
CA CYS A 585 -13.35 5.46 -13.71
C CYS A 585 -12.90 4.01 -13.50
N LYS A 586 -12.58 3.34 -14.60
CA LYS A 586 -12.10 1.95 -14.60
C LYS A 586 -10.73 1.81 -13.92
N ASP A 587 -9.92 2.85 -13.97
CA ASP A 587 -8.51 2.92 -13.57
C ASP A 587 -8.31 2.98 -12.05
N ASN A 588 -7.18 2.43 -11.58
CA ASN A 588 -6.80 2.41 -10.17
C ASN A 588 -5.71 3.44 -9.81
N GLU A 589 -5.51 3.68 -8.50
CA GLU A 589 -4.75 4.78 -7.87
C GLU A 589 -3.28 4.98 -8.32
N ASP A 590 -2.73 4.09 -9.14
CA ASP A 590 -1.41 4.23 -9.80
C ASP A 590 -1.48 5.13 -11.05
N TYR A 591 -2.26 6.20 -10.98
CA TYR A 591 -2.45 7.19 -12.05
C TYR A 591 -1.46 8.36 -11.87
N PRO A 592 -0.93 8.95 -12.97
CA PRO A 592 -1.13 8.71 -14.40
C PRO A 592 -0.10 7.80 -15.08
N PHE A 593 -0.52 7.34 -16.27
CA PHE A 593 0.12 6.41 -17.22
C PHE A 593 1.41 6.89 -17.88
N ALA A 594 2.00 6.01 -18.69
CA ALA A 594 3.00 6.28 -19.73
C ALA A 594 2.39 6.71 -21.11
N GLY A 595 1.08 6.96 -21.21
CA GLY A 595 0.40 7.27 -22.48
C GLY A 595 0.22 6.06 -23.39
N GLY A 596 0.05 6.34 -24.69
CA GLY A 596 -0.02 5.32 -25.73
C GLY A 596 -1.43 5.04 -26.25
N ILE A 597 -1.66 3.80 -26.69
CA ILE A 597 -2.85 3.36 -27.42
C ILE A 597 -3.87 2.77 -26.44
N ASP A 598 -5.06 3.37 -26.37
CA ASP A 598 -6.16 3.05 -25.44
C ASP A 598 -5.68 2.79 -23.99
N PRO A 599 -5.01 3.77 -23.34
CA PRO A 599 -4.34 3.54 -22.06
C PRO A 599 -5.33 3.21 -20.93
N PHE A 600 -4.97 2.22 -20.12
CA PHE A 600 -5.79 1.69 -19.02
C PHE A 600 -4.96 0.94 -17.95
N ASN A 601 -5.27 1.11 -16.65
CA ASN A 601 -4.53 0.54 -15.50
C ASN A 601 -5.43 -0.36 -14.67
N PHE A 602 -5.25 -1.68 -14.85
CA PHE A 602 -5.97 -2.71 -14.10
C PHE A 602 -5.07 -3.34 -13.02
N ASN A 603 -4.54 -2.55 -12.09
CA ASN A 603 -3.80 -3.13 -10.97
C ASN A 603 -4.79 -3.72 -9.95
N THR A 604 -4.89 -5.05 -9.83
CA THR A 604 -6.02 -5.79 -9.24
C THR A 604 -6.19 -5.68 -7.71
N GLY A 605 -5.53 -4.72 -7.04
CA GLY A 605 -5.54 -4.58 -5.58
C GLY A 605 -5.60 -3.14 -5.04
N LYS A 606 -5.94 -2.15 -5.87
CA LYS A 606 -5.89 -0.71 -5.54
C LYS A 606 -7.25 -0.03 -5.67
N ARG A 607 -7.45 1.12 -5.01
CA ARG A 607 -8.69 1.91 -5.11
C ARG A 607 -8.85 2.47 -6.52
N ARG A 608 -10.08 2.49 -7.06
CA ARG A 608 -10.41 3.16 -8.34
C ARG A 608 -10.20 4.66 -8.23
N ILE A 609 -10.11 5.36 -9.36
CA ILE A 609 -10.13 6.83 -9.37
C ILE A 609 -11.55 7.38 -9.65
N CYS A 610 -11.87 8.58 -9.17
CA CYS A 610 -12.99 9.40 -9.65
C CYS A 610 -12.44 10.63 -10.42
N SER A 611 -13.17 11.13 -11.42
CA SER A 611 -12.80 12.31 -12.21
C SER A 611 -13.89 13.39 -12.16
N GLY A 612 -13.55 14.67 -12.35
CA GLY A 612 -14.52 15.76 -12.52
C GLY A 612 -14.86 16.59 -11.28
N ALA A 613 -14.36 16.21 -10.10
CA ALA A 613 -14.67 16.82 -8.80
C ALA A 613 -16.17 16.85 -8.45
N SER A 614 -16.48 17.16 -7.19
CA SER A 614 -17.84 17.16 -6.68
C SER A 614 -18.32 18.55 -6.25
N PHE A 615 -19.61 18.65 -5.92
CA PHE A 615 -20.22 19.87 -5.42
C PHE A 615 -19.56 20.43 -4.14
N ASN A 616 -18.83 19.60 -3.39
CA ASN A 616 -18.22 19.96 -2.12
C ASN A 616 -16.70 20.19 -2.21
N ASP A 617 -16.14 20.11 -3.42
CA ASP A 617 -14.72 20.24 -3.64
C ASP A 617 -14.27 21.68 -3.88
N PRO A 618 -13.01 22.03 -3.53
CA PRO A 618 -12.44 23.31 -3.87
C PRO A 618 -12.19 23.43 -5.39
N LEU A 619 -12.24 24.67 -5.90
CA LEU A 619 -12.12 25.00 -7.33
C LEU A 619 -10.91 24.38 -8.04
N GLU A 620 -9.81 24.18 -7.34
CA GLU A 620 -8.58 23.57 -7.86
C GLU A 620 -8.77 22.14 -8.37
N LYS A 621 -9.79 21.43 -7.88
CA LYS A 621 -10.12 20.07 -8.29
C LYS A 621 -10.95 19.98 -9.57
N PHE A 622 -11.51 21.09 -10.06
CA PHE A 622 -12.38 21.10 -11.25
C PHE A 622 -11.60 21.08 -12.57
N ARG A 623 -10.27 20.94 -12.52
CA ARG A 623 -9.42 20.93 -13.72
C ARG A 623 -9.50 19.57 -14.41
N LEU A 624 -9.42 19.56 -15.73
CA LEU A 624 -9.64 18.35 -16.56
C LEU A 624 -8.72 17.16 -16.24
N GLY A 625 -7.53 17.38 -15.66
CA GLY A 625 -6.62 16.31 -15.24
C GLY A 625 -6.62 15.99 -13.74
N TYR A 626 -7.54 16.58 -12.96
CA TYR A 626 -7.63 16.26 -11.54
C TYR A 626 -8.42 14.96 -11.35
N HIS A 627 -7.81 14.00 -10.66
CA HIS A 627 -8.47 12.76 -10.26
C HIS A 627 -8.40 12.58 -8.75
N GLU A 628 -9.39 11.90 -8.19
CA GLU A 628 -9.44 11.49 -6.77
C GLU A 628 -9.48 9.99 -6.63
N LEU A 629 -9.40 9.50 -5.40
CA LEU A 629 -9.61 8.09 -5.11
C LEU A 629 -11.08 7.84 -4.83
N TYR A 630 -11.63 6.83 -5.50
CA TYR A 630 -12.98 6.37 -5.27
C TYR A 630 -13.12 6.01 -3.78
N PRO A 631 -14.09 6.60 -3.08
CA PRO A 631 -14.31 6.39 -1.66
C PRO A 631 -14.91 4.99 -1.46
N GLY A 632 -14.04 3.99 -1.32
CA GLY A 632 -14.29 2.54 -1.41
C GLY A 632 -15.57 1.97 -0.76
N ARG A 633 -15.43 1.10 0.25
CA ARG A 633 -16.49 0.15 0.69
C ARG A 633 -17.84 0.79 1.07
N ASN A 634 -17.89 2.06 1.44
CA ASN A 634 -19.09 2.70 1.97
C ASN A 634 -19.76 3.68 1.00
N GLY A 635 -19.17 3.91 -0.19
CA GLY A 635 -19.55 4.98 -1.09
C GLY A 635 -19.35 6.37 -0.47
N SER A 636 -19.71 7.41 -1.21
CA SER A 636 -19.70 8.80 -0.72
C SER A 636 -20.79 9.64 -1.37
N THR A 637 -21.26 10.67 -0.67
CA THR A 637 -22.24 11.64 -1.19
C THR A 637 -21.72 12.44 -2.38
N ILE A 638 -20.40 12.41 -2.62
CA ILE A 638 -19.69 13.23 -3.61
C ILE A 638 -19.15 12.48 -4.83
N CYS A 639 -19.32 11.15 -4.94
CA CYS A 639 -18.93 10.39 -6.15
C CYS A 639 -20.07 9.49 -6.64
N GLY A 640 -20.28 9.48 -7.96
CA GLY A 640 -21.29 8.72 -8.70
C GLY A 640 -20.66 7.92 -9.85
N LEU A 641 -21.41 7.70 -10.94
CA LEU A 641 -20.94 6.94 -12.10
C LEU A 641 -21.51 7.45 -13.43
N ARG A 642 -20.78 7.18 -14.53
CA ARG A 642 -21.16 7.46 -15.91
C ARG A 642 -20.77 6.30 -16.83
N PRO A 643 -21.71 5.52 -17.38
CA PRO A 643 -21.39 4.36 -18.21
C PRO A 643 -20.80 4.67 -19.58
N VAL A 644 -19.99 3.75 -20.11
CA VAL A 644 -19.59 3.69 -21.52
C VAL A 644 -20.06 2.40 -22.20
N MET A 645 -20.28 2.49 -23.51
CA MET A 645 -20.40 1.38 -24.43
C MET A 645 -19.16 1.37 -25.33
N THR A 646 -18.25 0.43 -25.12
CA THR A 646 -16.90 0.42 -25.72
C THR A 646 -16.50 -0.98 -26.16
N LEU A 647 -15.54 -1.10 -27.08
CA LEU A 647 -14.87 -2.39 -27.31
C LEU A 647 -13.97 -2.75 -26.10
N PRO A 648 -13.80 -4.04 -25.77
CA PRO A 648 -12.92 -4.49 -24.71
C PRO A 648 -11.50 -3.98 -24.93
N VAL A 649 -11.00 -3.25 -23.94
CA VAL A 649 -9.60 -2.83 -23.90
C VAL A 649 -8.77 -4.05 -23.54
N LEU A 650 -8.30 -4.79 -24.55
CA LEU A 650 -7.36 -5.90 -24.36
C LEU A 650 -6.06 -5.35 -23.79
N TYR A 651 -5.56 -5.93 -22.70
CA TYR A 651 -4.25 -5.61 -22.12
C TYR A 651 -3.17 -5.75 -23.20
N ARG A 652 -2.81 -4.63 -23.83
CA ARG A 652 -1.64 -4.52 -24.68
C ARG A 652 -0.54 -3.92 -23.83
N ARG A 653 0.42 -4.75 -23.42
CA ARG A 653 1.78 -4.22 -23.30
C ARG A 653 2.09 -3.63 -24.67
N PRO A 654 2.57 -2.38 -24.79
CA PRO A 654 3.13 -1.96 -26.06
C PRO A 654 4.18 -3.01 -26.44
N PRO A 655 4.20 -3.55 -27.68
CA PRO A 655 5.47 -4.04 -28.17
C PRO A 655 6.46 -2.90 -27.95
N ALA A 656 7.62 -3.19 -27.38
CA ALA A 656 8.70 -2.21 -27.33
C ALA A 656 8.78 -1.59 -28.73
N GLU A 657 8.51 -0.29 -28.84
CA GLU A 657 8.73 0.40 -30.09
C GLU A 657 10.18 0.09 -30.48
N PRO A 658 10.44 -0.37 -31.72
CA PRO A 658 11.81 -0.35 -32.19
C PRO A 658 12.26 1.10 -32.05
N PRO A 659 13.42 1.35 -31.42
CA PRO A 659 13.84 2.71 -31.13
C PRO A 659 13.78 3.51 -32.43
N LEU A 660 13.08 4.66 -32.37
CA LEU A 660 13.22 5.70 -33.37
C LEU A 660 14.71 5.86 -33.67
N GLU A 661 15.10 5.62 -34.93
CA GLU A 661 16.42 5.98 -35.43
C GLU A 661 16.53 7.50 -35.36
N ILE A 662 16.96 7.98 -34.20
CA ILE A 662 17.53 9.31 -34.04
C ILE A 662 18.89 9.25 -34.76
N PRO A 663 19.18 10.18 -35.68
CA PRO A 663 20.41 10.16 -36.47
C PRO A 663 21.64 10.05 -35.57
N GLU A 664 22.58 9.20 -35.99
CA GLU A 664 23.85 8.92 -35.31
C GLU A 664 24.47 10.14 -34.63
N LEU A 665 24.53 10.08 -33.30
CA LEU A 665 25.72 10.47 -32.54
C LEU A 665 26.12 9.27 -31.69
N VAL A 666 26.89 8.38 -32.34
CA VAL A 666 27.66 7.27 -31.74
C VAL A 666 28.40 7.82 -30.50
N VAL A 667 28.47 7.15 -29.34
CA VAL A 667 29.21 5.90 -29.07
C VAL A 667 28.70 5.20 -27.79
N LYS A 668 28.60 3.87 -27.83
CA LYS A 668 28.59 2.95 -26.68
C LYS A 668 30.02 2.69 -26.17
N HIS A 669 30.23 2.71 -24.85
CA HIS A 669 31.32 2.02 -24.15
C HIS A 669 30.69 0.93 -23.24
N PRO A 670 31.35 -0.18 -22.88
CA PRO A 670 30.79 -1.21 -21.98
C PRO A 670 30.33 -0.68 -20.60
N ASP A 671 30.79 0.53 -20.29
CA ASP A 671 30.77 1.32 -19.05
C ASP A 671 30.17 2.73 -19.24
N GLY A 672 29.52 3.00 -20.38
CA GLY A 672 28.43 3.98 -20.53
C GLY A 672 28.67 5.51 -20.39
N GLY A 673 29.86 6.03 -20.08
CA GLY A 673 30.10 7.49 -19.91
C GLY A 673 30.80 8.20 -21.09
N ARG A 674 30.70 9.55 -21.16
CA ARG A 674 31.59 10.40 -22.00
C ARG A 674 33.04 10.07 -21.67
N SER A 675 33.93 9.94 -22.66
CA SER A 675 35.37 9.88 -22.38
C SER A 675 35.78 11.17 -21.68
N TRP A 676 36.22 11.06 -20.43
CA TRP A 676 36.80 12.18 -19.70
C TRP A 676 38.03 12.68 -20.46
N PRO A 677 38.27 14.00 -20.54
CA PRO A 677 39.51 14.50 -21.12
C PRO A 677 40.70 13.82 -20.43
N GLU A 678 41.72 13.41 -21.18
CA GLU A 678 42.93 12.80 -20.58
C GLU A 678 43.59 13.71 -19.52
N SER A 679 43.34 15.01 -19.59
CA SER A 679 43.80 16.01 -18.63
C SER A 679 43.00 16.07 -17.33
N ALA A 680 41.87 15.35 -17.23
CA ALA A 680 41.01 15.36 -16.05
C ALA A 680 41.64 14.57 -14.88
N PRO A 681 41.42 15.00 -13.62
CA PRO A 681 41.86 14.24 -12.45
C PRO A 681 41.19 12.87 -12.37
N PRO A 682 41.76 11.94 -11.59
CA PRO A 682 41.10 10.67 -11.28
C PRO A 682 39.69 10.92 -10.72
N ARG A 683 38.73 10.10 -11.16
CA ARG A 683 37.38 10.06 -10.58
C ARG A 683 37.42 9.53 -9.15
N ALA A 684 36.45 9.91 -8.33
CA ALA A 684 36.30 9.28 -7.03
C ALA A 684 35.64 7.91 -7.21
N SER A 685 36.36 6.83 -6.95
CA SER A 685 35.78 5.49 -6.84
C SER A 685 35.60 5.17 -5.37
N MET A 686 34.37 4.94 -4.95
CA MET A 686 34.03 4.64 -3.55
C MET A 686 33.88 3.13 -3.33
N PRO A 687 34.36 2.57 -2.19
CA PRO A 687 34.82 3.30 -1.01
C PRO A 687 36.24 3.86 -1.10
N CYS A 688 36.46 5.01 -0.46
CA CYS A 688 37.76 5.64 -0.28
C CYS A 688 37.84 6.32 1.10
N ASP A 689 39.05 6.49 1.63
CA ASP A 689 39.21 7.15 2.93
C ASP A 689 38.98 8.67 2.84
N ALA A 690 38.76 9.30 4.00
CA ALA A 690 38.47 10.73 4.08
C ALA A 690 39.59 11.65 3.56
N GLN A 691 40.84 11.18 3.49
CA GLN A 691 41.97 11.93 2.93
C GLN A 691 42.00 11.82 1.40
N GLN A 692 41.66 10.66 0.86
CA GLN A 692 41.49 10.43 -0.58
C GLN A 692 40.32 11.26 -1.12
N ALA A 693 39.16 11.22 -0.45
CA ALA A 693 37.98 12.01 -0.82
C ALA A 693 38.30 13.51 -0.90
N ARG A 694 39.03 14.06 0.09
CA ARG A 694 39.48 15.46 0.10
C ARG A 694 40.46 15.79 -1.03
N ARG A 695 41.47 14.94 -1.27
CA ARG A 695 42.43 15.12 -2.36
C ARG A 695 41.74 15.14 -3.73
N LEU A 696 40.74 14.27 -3.93
CA LEU A 696 39.95 14.25 -5.16
C LEU A 696 39.10 15.52 -5.32
N GLN A 697 38.45 15.96 -4.24
CA GLN A 697 37.70 17.23 -4.20
C GLN A 697 38.62 18.43 -4.56
N GLU A 698 39.83 18.48 -4.01
CA GLU A 698 40.85 19.51 -4.32
C GLU A 698 41.36 19.43 -5.76
N ALA A 699 41.64 18.24 -6.27
CA ALA A 699 42.13 18.05 -7.63
C ALA A 699 41.07 18.46 -8.68
N TRP A 700 39.81 18.10 -8.47
CA TRP A 700 38.71 18.50 -9.34
C TRP A 700 38.43 20.01 -9.24
N ALA A 701 38.53 20.61 -8.06
CA ALA A 701 38.44 22.06 -7.90
C ALA A 701 39.53 22.79 -8.72
N ALA A 702 40.78 22.33 -8.62
CA ALA A 702 41.89 22.89 -9.37
C ALA A 702 41.71 22.73 -10.89
N TYR A 703 41.25 21.56 -11.35
CA TYR A 703 40.99 21.29 -12.76
C TYR A 703 39.88 22.19 -13.33
N LEU A 704 38.76 22.34 -12.61
CA LEU A 704 37.64 23.18 -13.01
C LEU A 704 37.93 24.69 -12.84
N GLN A 705 39.05 25.04 -12.22
CA GLN A 705 39.39 26.41 -11.78
C GLN A 705 38.27 27.01 -10.91
N GLN A 706 37.69 26.19 -10.04
CA GLN A 706 36.64 26.59 -9.10
C GLN A 706 37.11 26.34 -7.66
N PRO A 707 36.62 27.09 -6.66
CA PRO A 707 36.99 26.84 -5.27
C PRO A 707 36.29 25.59 -4.72
N VAL A 708 36.95 24.83 -3.83
CA VAL A 708 36.32 23.69 -3.14
C VAL A 708 35.07 24.13 -2.37
N GLU A 709 35.13 25.28 -1.69
CA GLU A 709 34.01 25.91 -1.01
C GLU A 709 33.63 27.19 -1.73
N LYS A 710 32.40 27.26 -2.23
CA LYS A 710 31.87 28.39 -3.02
C LYS A 710 30.82 29.12 -2.21
N THR A 711 31.02 30.41 -1.97
CA THR A 711 30.03 31.27 -1.32
C THR A 711 29.32 32.09 -2.38
N VAL A 712 27.99 32.03 -2.38
CA VAL A 712 27.11 32.77 -3.28
C VAL A 712 26.36 33.81 -2.46
N ALA A 713 26.38 35.06 -2.93
CA ALA A 713 25.62 36.13 -2.30
C ALA A 713 24.12 35.92 -2.54
N LEU A 714 23.33 36.05 -1.49
CA LEU A 714 21.87 36.09 -1.54
C LEU A 714 21.39 37.52 -1.33
N PRO A 715 20.11 37.83 -1.60
CA PRO A 715 19.55 39.12 -1.26
C PRO A 715 19.73 39.48 0.23
N ARG A 716 19.60 40.77 0.56
CA ARG A 716 19.60 41.27 1.96
C ARG A 716 20.85 40.92 2.78
N ASN A 717 22.03 40.90 2.14
CA ASN A 717 23.34 40.64 2.75
C ASN A 717 23.49 39.24 3.38
N GLU A 718 22.70 38.27 2.94
CA GLU A 718 22.87 36.87 3.31
C GLU A 718 23.75 36.14 2.29
N SER A 719 24.21 34.94 2.65
CA SER A 719 25.01 34.12 1.75
C SER A 719 24.69 32.63 1.89
N LEU A 720 24.97 31.90 0.81
CA LEU A 720 24.85 30.46 0.71
C LEU A 720 26.23 29.85 0.43
N THR A 721 26.69 28.95 1.28
CA THR A 721 27.96 28.25 1.10
C THR A 721 27.72 26.85 0.53
N LEU A 722 28.48 26.49 -0.50
CA LEU A 722 28.37 25.23 -1.23
C LEU A 722 29.73 24.50 -1.24
N ARG A 723 29.71 23.18 -1.34
CA ARG A 723 30.90 22.30 -1.43
C ARG A 723 30.94 21.61 -2.78
N LEU A 724 32.10 21.63 -3.45
CA LEU A 724 32.29 20.93 -4.73
C LEU A 724 32.29 19.42 -4.50
N ILE A 725 31.45 18.69 -5.22
CA ILE A 725 31.37 17.23 -5.20
C ILE A 725 31.99 16.71 -6.49
N PRO A 726 33.11 15.96 -6.42
CA PRO A 726 33.80 15.46 -7.61
C PRO A 726 32.98 14.36 -8.29
N PRO A 727 33.05 14.21 -9.63
CA PRO A 727 32.46 13.08 -10.32
C PRO A 727 33.11 11.76 -9.89
N GLY A 728 32.37 10.68 -10.01
CA GLY A 728 32.78 9.41 -9.44
C GLY A 728 31.75 8.32 -9.56
N ASP A 729 32.03 7.22 -8.89
CA ASP A 729 31.19 6.03 -8.86
C ASP A 729 31.12 5.47 -7.45
N PHE A 730 29.96 4.91 -7.12
CA PHE A 730 29.71 4.29 -5.82
C PHE A 730 28.61 3.23 -5.93
N MET A 731 28.56 2.36 -4.92
CA MET A 731 27.45 1.43 -4.73
C MET A 731 26.32 2.12 -3.97
N MET A 732 25.24 2.46 -4.69
CA MET A 732 24.03 3.07 -4.14
C MET A 732 23.12 2.02 -3.51
N GLY A 733 22.51 2.35 -2.37
CA GLY A 733 21.62 1.47 -1.64
C GLY A 733 22.30 0.62 -0.55
N ALA A 734 21.51 -0.26 0.07
CA ALA A 734 21.95 -1.09 1.19
C ALA A 734 22.52 -2.44 0.71
N ALA A 735 23.68 -2.83 1.22
CA ALA A 735 24.36 -4.08 0.85
C ALA A 735 23.48 -5.31 1.18
N PRO A 736 23.43 -6.34 0.30
CA PRO A 736 22.53 -7.49 0.44
C PRO A 736 22.65 -8.27 1.74
N GLU A 737 23.85 -8.34 2.31
CA GLU A 737 24.19 -9.12 3.52
C GLU A 737 24.00 -8.32 4.82
N SER A 738 23.69 -7.03 4.72
CA SER A 738 23.43 -6.20 5.88
C SER A 738 22.04 -6.51 6.46
N PHE A 739 21.88 -6.46 7.78
CA PHE A 739 20.56 -6.43 8.45
C PHE A 739 19.64 -5.31 7.89
N GLN A 740 20.24 -4.37 7.16
CA GLN A 740 19.68 -3.16 6.57
C GLN A 740 19.01 -3.39 5.19
N ALA A 741 19.24 -4.53 4.53
CA ALA A 741 18.56 -4.93 3.28
C ALA A 741 17.06 -5.32 3.48
N ARG A 742 16.55 -5.26 4.71
CA ARG A 742 15.15 -5.56 5.06
C ARG A 742 14.18 -4.42 4.77
N ILE A 743 14.67 -3.22 4.45
CA ILE A 743 13.83 -2.11 3.97
C ILE A 743 13.85 -2.17 2.44
N ALA A 744 12.75 -2.70 1.87
CA ALA A 744 12.67 -3.13 0.48
C ALA A 744 12.99 -2.03 -0.56
N ASP A 745 12.82 -0.76 -0.20
CA ASP A 745 13.07 0.37 -1.10
C ASP A 745 14.55 0.77 -1.22
N GLN A 746 15.44 0.20 -0.39
CA GLN A 746 16.88 0.46 -0.40
C GLN A 746 17.68 -0.61 -1.16
N TYR A 747 16.97 -1.55 -1.80
CA TYR A 747 17.51 -2.74 -2.49
C TYR A 747 17.01 -2.80 -3.95
N PRO A 748 17.79 -3.33 -4.91
CA PRO A 748 19.15 -3.84 -4.78
C PRO A 748 20.20 -2.74 -4.60
N GLN A 749 21.30 -3.09 -3.93
CA GLN A 749 22.51 -2.29 -4.05
C GLN A 749 22.98 -2.36 -5.51
N HIS A 750 23.25 -1.22 -6.13
CA HIS A 750 23.60 -1.15 -7.54
C HIS A 750 24.68 -0.09 -7.79
N GLN A 751 25.43 -0.29 -8.87
CA GLN A 751 26.48 0.64 -9.27
C GLN A 751 25.87 1.90 -9.87
N VAL A 752 26.29 3.07 -9.39
CA VAL A 752 25.91 4.38 -9.91
C VAL A 752 27.14 5.19 -10.25
N TRP A 753 27.05 5.94 -11.35
CA TRP A 753 28.08 6.88 -11.80
C TRP A 753 27.51 8.30 -11.77
N ILE A 754 28.17 9.18 -11.02
CA ILE A 754 27.99 10.62 -11.06
C ILE A 754 28.93 11.17 -12.14
N THR A 755 28.38 11.49 -13.32
CA THR A 755 29.20 11.77 -14.51
C THR A 755 29.60 13.23 -14.66
N ARG A 756 29.22 14.10 -13.72
CA ARG A 756 29.65 15.49 -13.70
C ARG A 756 29.89 15.98 -12.28
N PRO A 757 30.90 16.85 -12.06
CA PRO A 757 31.01 17.58 -10.80
C PRO A 757 29.79 18.48 -10.61
N PHE A 758 29.38 18.67 -9.36
CA PHE A 758 28.35 19.63 -8.97
C PHE A 758 28.69 20.23 -7.61
N TYR A 759 28.05 21.32 -7.24
CA TYR A 759 28.12 21.86 -5.89
C TYR A 759 26.91 21.42 -5.08
N LEU A 760 27.08 21.10 -3.81
CA LEU A 760 25.98 20.84 -2.87
C LEU A 760 26.04 21.82 -1.70
N GLY A 761 24.89 22.28 -1.21
CA GLY A 761 24.78 23.14 -0.04
C GLY A 761 25.54 22.56 1.15
N LYS A 762 26.38 23.38 1.79
CA LYS A 762 27.16 22.97 2.97
C LYS A 762 26.24 22.57 4.14
N PHE A 763 25.11 23.24 4.23
CA PHE A 763 24.04 23.05 5.22
C PHE A 763 22.68 22.90 4.52
N GLU A 764 21.68 22.46 5.27
CA GLU A 764 20.27 22.69 4.93
C GLU A 764 20.01 24.20 4.78
N ILE A 765 19.05 24.58 3.93
CA ILE A 765 18.61 25.97 3.78
C ILE A 765 18.01 26.45 5.10
N THR A 766 18.60 27.50 5.66
CA THR A 766 18.13 28.08 6.90
C THR A 766 16.89 28.96 6.69
N ARG A 767 16.11 29.18 7.75
CA ARG A 767 14.99 30.14 7.72
C ARG A 767 15.45 31.53 7.28
N LEU A 768 16.65 31.93 7.67
CA LEU A 768 17.25 33.20 7.27
C LEU A 768 17.51 33.27 5.76
N GLN A 769 18.11 32.24 5.18
CA GLN A 769 18.37 32.15 3.74
C GLN A 769 17.06 32.06 2.95
N TRP A 770 16.09 31.28 3.42
CA TRP A 770 14.76 31.20 2.82
C TRP A 770 14.08 32.58 2.75
N ASN A 771 14.02 33.29 3.88
CA ASN A 771 13.37 34.59 3.99
C ASN A 771 14.08 35.69 3.19
N SER A 772 15.41 35.58 3.03
CA SER A 772 16.19 36.47 2.18
C SER A 772 15.72 36.39 0.71
N VAL A 773 15.48 35.17 0.22
CA VAL A 773 15.07 34.91 -1.18
C VAL A 773 13.57 35.13 -1.41
N MET A 774 12.69 34.67 -0.52
CA MET A 774 11.22 34.65 -0.73
C MET A 774 10.48 35.93 -0.34
N VAL A 775 11.19 37.02 -0.01
CA VAL A 775 10.59 38.36 0.22
C VAL A 775 9.59 38.41 1.41
N HIS A 776 9.91 37.77 2.54
CA HIS A 776 9.04 37.79 3.74
C HIS A 776 9.63 38.49 4.98
N ARG A 777 10.61 39.40 4.86
CA ARG A 777 11.26 39.96 6.06
C ARG A 777 10.99 41.44 6.36
N SER A 778 10.67 41.69 7.64
CA SER A 778 10.97 42.91 8.40
C SER A 778 12.44 42.91 8.87
N GLU A 779 13.03 44.08 9.13
CA GLU A 779 14.49 44.24 9.38
C GLU A 779 15.03 43.62 10.69
N ALA A 780 14.19 43.00 11.53
CA ALA A 780 14.60 42.44 12.82
C ALA A 780 15.13 40.99 12.71
N ARG A 781 16.24 40.69 13.40
CA ARG A 781 16.72 39.31 13.67
C ARG A 781 15.70 38.58 14.56
N LEU A 782 15.24 37.40 14.13
CA LEU A 782 14.25 36.60 14.86
C LEU A 782 14.94 35.41 15.53
N ASN A 783 14.35 34.92 16.61
CA ASN A 783 14.79 33.66 17.23
C ASN A 783 14.62 32.50 16.24
N GLY A 784 15.71 31.77 15.98
CA GLY A 784 15.70 30.58 15.11
C GLY A 784 16.09 30.83 13.65
N ASP A 785 16.70 31.97 13.31
CA ASP A 785 17.18 32.30 11.96
C ASP A 785 18.06 31.19 11.34
N TYR A 786 18.89 30.51 12.14
CA TYR A 786 19.78 29.42 11.71
C TYR A 786 19.19 28.02 11.83
N LEU A 787 17.93 27.89 12.25
CA LEU A 787 17.22 26.62 12.12
C LEU A 787 16.98 26.34 10.64
N PRO A 788 16.97 25.07 10.21
CA PRO A 788 16.59 24.73 8.85
C PRO A 788 15.12 25.09 8.60
N GLN A 789 14.84 25.57 7.39
CA GLN A 789 13.48 25.85 6.96
C GLN A 789 12.73 24.53 6.75
N SER A 790 11.53 24.43 7.32
CA SER A 790 10.64 23.27 7.20
C SER A 790 9.18 23.69 7.09
N GLY A 791 8.26 22.74 7.02
CA GLY A 791 6.84 23.03 6.83
C GLY A 791 6.55 23.55 5.42
N LEU A 792 7.27 23.01 4.44
CA LEU A 792 7.19 23.43 3.05
C LEU A 792 6.50 22.35 2.22
N THR A 793 5.57 22.77 1.38
CA THR A 793 5.13 21.96 0.23
C THR A 793 6.20 22.02 -0.84
N MET A 794 6.22 21.06 -1.76
CA MET A 794 7.19 21.06 -2.86
C MET A 794 7.02 22.31 -3.78
N SER A 795 5.87 23.01 -3.75
CA SER A 795 5.61 24.16 -4.63
C SER A 795 6.37 25.35 -4.13
N GLN A 796 6.35 25.52 -2.82
CA GLN A 796 7.14 26.54 -2.16
C GLN A 796 8.63 26.28 -2.38
N VAL A 797 9.08 25.02 -2.42
CA VAL A 797 10.47 24.67 -2.74
C VAL A 797 10.84 25.05 -4.18
N GLU A 798 9.96 24.76 -5.14
CA GLU A 798 10.15 25.14 -6.55
C GLU A 798 10.15 26.67 -6.75
N ASP A 799 9.25 27.38 -6.08
CA ASP A 799 9.20 28.84 -6.08
C ASP A 799 10.49 29.43 -5.50
N PHE A 800 10.98 28.85 -4.39
CA PHE A 800 12.27 29.22 -3.80
C PHE A 800 13.44 28.97 -4.75
N LEU A 801 13.48 27.83 -5.44
CA LEU A 801 14.52 27.54 -6.43
C LEU A 801 14.44 28.49 -7.63
N ALA A 802 13.24 28.85 -8.09
CA ALA A 802 13.06 29.81 -9.17
C ALA A 802 13.60 31.19 -8.76
N ALA A 803 13.22 31.67 -7.58
CA ALA A 803 13.70 32.93 -7.03
C ALA A 803 15.23 32.90 -6.77
N LEU A 804 15.75 31.80 -6.21
CA LEU A 804 17.18 31.63 -5.97
C LEU A 804 17.97 31.67 -7.28
N ASN A 805 17.50 30.99 -8.33
CA ASN A 805 18.12 31.05 -9.64
C ASN A 805 18.08 32.46 -10.23
N GLN A 806 16.97 33.16 -10.10
CA GLN A 806 16.85 34.54 -10.58
C GLN A 806 17.83 35.49 -9.86
N HIS A 807 18.04 35.31 -8.56
CA HIS A 807 18.88 36.21 -7.76
C HIS A 807 20.36 35.86 -7.75
N ALA A 808 20.69 34.57 -7.84
CA ALA A 808 22.00 34.07 -7.45
C ALA A 808 22.66 33.13 -8.47
N ALA A 809 21.92 32.62 -9.47
CA ALA A 809 22.56 31.84 -10.52
C ALA A 809 23.36 32.76 -11.45
N GLY A 810 24.65 32.46 -11.59
CA GLY A 810 25.48 33.06 -12.64
C GLY A 810 25.23 32.41 -14.00
N GLN A 811 25.90 32.91 -15.04
CA GLN A 811 25.88 32.26 -16.35
C GLN A 811 26.47 30.85 -16.27
N GLY A 812 25.89 29.90 -17.02
CA GLY A 812 26.39 28.52 -17.12
C GLY A 812 26.13 27.63 -15.90
N VAL A 813 25.36 28.08 -14.90
CA VAL A 813 25.02 27.28 -13.71
C VAL A 813 23.55 27.41 -13.32
N ARG A 814 23.03 26.42 -12.59
CA ARG A 814 21.65 26.41 -12.10
C ARG A 814 21.51 25.75 -10.73
N PHE A 815 20.79 26.38 -9.82
CA PHE A 815 20.34 25.80 -8.56
C PHE A 815 19.17 24.84 -8.77
N VAL A 816 19.26 23.66 -8.17
CA VAL A 816 18.28 22.57 -8.24
C VAL A 816 18.19 21.86 -6.89
N LEU A 817 17.18 21.00 -6.68
CA LEU A 817 17.30 19.95 -5.68
C LEU A 817 18.34 18.92 -6.15
N PRO A 818 19.16 18.34 -5.27
CA PRO A 818 20.01 17.22 -5.64
C PRO A 818 19.14 16.05 -6.11
N THR A 819 19.64 15.26 -7.06
CA THR A 819 19.05 13.94 -7.27
C THR A 819 19.30 13.06 -6.05
N GLU A 820 18.51 12.01 -5.90
CA GLU A 820 18.66 11.02 -4.86
C GLU A 820 20.06 10.40 -4.86
N ALA A 821 20.60 10.11 -6.05
CA ALA A 821 21.95 9.60 -6.21
C ALA A 821 23.03 10.64 -5.88
N GLN A 822 22.85 11.89 -6.31
CA GLN A 822 23.75 12.99 -5.93
C GLN A 822 23.79 13.17 -4.42
N TRP A 823 22.63 13.09 -3.76
CA TRP A 823 22.52 13.21 -2.31
C TRP A 823 23.23 12.05 -1.60
N GLU A 824 22.98 10.79 -1.99
CA GLU A 824 23.59 9.64 -1.32
C GLU A 824 25.11 9.59 -1.51
N TYR A 825 25.58 9.86 -2.73
CA TYR A 825 27.00 9.95 -3.04
C TYR A 825 27.70 11.02 -2.18
N ALA A 826 27.09 12.19 -2.08
CA ALA A 826 27.60 13.29 -1.27
C ALA A 826 27.54 13.00 0.24
N CYS A 827 26.49 12.32 0.71
CA CYS A 827 26.33 11.89 2.10
C CYS A 827 27.43 10.90 2.50
N ARG A 828 27.66 9.87 1.66
CA ARG A 828 28.68 8.83 1.88
C ARG A 828 30.10 9.39 1.93
N ALA A 829 30.42 10.33 1.04
CA ALA A 829 31.73 11.00 0.99
C ALA A 829 32.93 10.05 1.08
N GLY A 830 32.86 8.89 0.41
CA GLY A 830 33.89 7.85 0.41
C GLY A 830 33.56 6.64 1.29
N SER A 831 32.64 6.77 2.25
CA SER A 831 32.28 5.68 3.16
C SER A 831 31.37 4.63 2.50
N ALA A 832 31.73 3.35 2.69
CA ALA A 832 30.81 2.22 2.44
C ALA A 832 29.94 1.88 3.65
N ASP A 833 30.22 2.47 4.81
CA ASP A 833 29.53 2.20 6.06
C ASP A 833 28.11 2.83 6.09
N PRO A 834 27.26 2.41 7.05
CA PRO A 834 25.91 2.96 7.23
C PRO A 834 25.85 4.48 7.40
N TRP A 835 26.87 5.08 8.01
CA TRP A 835 27.01 6.52 8.21
C TRP A 835 28.38 6.99 7.71
N SER A 836 28.50 8.29 7.39
CA SER A 836 29.77 8.87 6.95
C SER A 836 30.83 8.89 8.06
N SER A 837 30.42 8.75 9.32
CA SER A 837 31.29 8.64 10.49
C SER A 837 31.82 7.23 10.75
N GLY A 838 31.25 6.20 10.10
CA GLY A 838 31.63 4.80 10.30
C GLY A 838 30.43 3.88 10.54
N GLY A 839 30.71 2.67 11.03
CA GLY A 839 29.70 1.62 11.28
C GLY A 839 29.14 1.53 12.69
N ALA A 840 29.69 2.26 13.67
CA ALA A 840 29.23 2.26 15.05
C ALA A 840 28.25 3.41 15.32
N GLU A 841 27.14 3.12 16.01
CA GLU A 841 26.14 4.13 16.38
C GLU A 841 26.69 5.17 17.37
N ASP A 842 27.70 4.83 18.18
CA ASP A 842 28.35 5.77 19.10
C ASP A 842 29.01 6.95 18.37
N ASP A 843 29.52 6.72 17.16
CA ASP A 843 30.15 7.77 16.33
C ASP A 843 29.12 8.73 15.74
N LEU A 844 27.84 8.33 15.72
CA LEU A 844 26.73 9.08 15.13
C LEU A 844 26.43 10.37 15.89
N LEU A 845 26.63 10.39 17.21
CA LEU A 845 26.42 11.57 18.06
C LEU A 845 27.29 12.77 17.64
N SER A 846 28.41 12.51 16.96
CA SER A 846 29.33 13.55 16.51
C SER A 846 28.92 14.21 15.18
N VAL A 847 27.98 13.61 14.43
CA VAL A 847 27.59 14.04 13.08
C VAL A 847 26.07 14.14 12.85
N CYS A 848 25.24 13.70 13.80
CA CYS A 848 23.81 13.53 13.59
C CYS A 848 22.92 14.00 14.75
N TRP A 849 21.90 14.80 14.42
CA TRP A 849 20.77 15.10 15.31
C TRP A 849 19.63 14.10 15.07
N TYR A 850 19.45 13.14 15.95
CA TYR A 850 18.43 12.08 15.88
C TYR A 850 17.81 11.79 17.27
N ARG A 851 16.83 10.88 17.35
CA ARG A 851 16.02 10.65 18.57
C ARG A 851 16.84 10.49 19.86
N SER A 852 17.94 9.73 19.83
CA SER A 852 18.74 9.44 21.03
C SER A 852 19.73 10.56 21.38
N SER A 853 19.96 11.53 20.48
CA SER A 853 20.80 12.71 20.76
C SER A 853 20.03 13.85 21.45
N MET A 854 18.70 13.71 21.63
CA MET A 854 17.84 14.73 22.23
C MET A 854 17.69 14.56 23.74
N ILE A 855 17.52 15.67 24.47
CA ILE A 855 17.39 15.69 25.93
C ILE A 855 16.13 14.90 26.37
N PRO A 856 16.27 13.85 27.20
CA PRO A 856 15.12 13.11 27.73
C PRO A 856 14.11 14.04 28.42
N GLY A 857 12.83 13.92 28.04
CA GLY A 857 11.74 14.72 28.62
C GLY A 857 11.47 16.06 27.92
N ARG A 858 12.22 16.43 26.88
CA ARG A 858 11.86 17.54 25.98
C ARG A 858 11.37 17.02 24.62
N PRO A 859 10.41 17.70 23.97
CA PRO A 859 10.04 17.35 22.60
C PRO A 859 11.25 17.50 21.67
N ALA A 860 11.53 16.47 20.88
CA ALA A 860 12.60 16.51 19.88
C ALA A 860 12.27 17.59 18.83
N GLN A 861 13.25 18.45 18.54
CA GLN A 861 13.12 19.59 17.63
C GLN A 861 14.38 19.73 16.76
N ALA A 862 14.21 20.33 15.57
CA ALA A 862 15.33 20.70 14.71
C ALA A 862 16.31 21.62 15.43
N GLN A 863 17.59 21.46 15.15
CA GLN A 863 18.69 22.25 15.70
C GLN A 863 19.21 23.23 14.64
N ALA A 864 19.97 24.23 15.10
CA ALA A 864 20.66 25.13 14.17
C ALA A 864 21.61 24.31 13.30
N VAL A 865 21.76 24.71 12.03
CA VAL A 865 22.64 23.99 11.10
C VAL A 865 24.11 24.10 11.51
N GLY A 866 24.91 23.10 11.14
CA GLY A 866 26.37 23.13 11.26
C GLY A 866 26.93 23.03 12.67
N GLN A 867 26.17 22.51 13.63
CA GLN A 867 26.60 22.36 15.03
C GLN A 867 27.40 21.07 15.30
N LEU A 868 27.32 20.10 14.38
CA LEU A 868 28.03 18.82 14.45
C LEU A 868 29.10 18.71 13.36
N ASN A 869 29.93 17.66 13.41
CA ASN A 869 31.03 17.47 12.48
C ASN A 869 30.53 17.25 11.03
N ALA A 870 31.33 17.71 10.06
CA ALA A 870 31.09 17.46 8.65
C ALA A 870 31.62 16.09 8.19
N ASN A 871 31.05 15.56 7.11
CA ASN A 871 31.63 14.41 6.40
C ASN A 871 32.89 14.79 5.61
N ALA A 872 33.53 13.83 4.92
CA ALA A 872 34.81 14.05 4.24
C ALA A 872 34.75 15.07 3.08
N PHE A 873 33.56 15.34 2.52
CA PHE A 873 33.35 16.40 1.52
C PHE A 873 33.06 17.78 2.15
N GLY A 874 32.98 17.86 3.48
CA GLY A 874 32.74 19.09 4.22
C GLY A 874 31.27 19.48 4.32
N LEU A 875 30.36 18.51 4.18
CA LEU A 875 28.91 18.70 4.34
C LEU A 875 28.49 18.37 5.77
N HIS A 876 27.67 19.22 6.37
CA HIS A 876 27.11 19.02 7.71
C HIS A 876 25.64 18.57 7.62
N ASP A 877 25.13 18.00 8.71
CA ASP A 877 23.72 17.64 8.88
C ASP A 877 23.21 16.65 7.80
N MET A 878 24.11 15.89 7.17
CA MET A 878 23.75 14.85 6.19
C MET A 878 23.10 13.62 6.83
N HIS A 879 23.14 13.54 8.16
CA HIS A 879 22.50 12.52 8.98
C HIS A 879 21.64 13.23 10.03
N GLY A 880 20.31 13.08 9.97
CA GLY A 880 19.38 13.68 10.92
C GLY A 880 19.11 15.18 10.71
N ASN A 881 18.72 15.87 11.78
CA ASN A 881 18.10 17.20 11.78
C ASN A 881 16.74 17.21 11.06
N LEU A 882 16.68 17.48 9.76
CA LEU A 882 15.48 17.28 8.94
C LEU A 882 15.75 16.32 7.78
N GLY A 883 14.69 15.62 7.36
CA GLY A 883 14.76 14.94 6.07
C GLY A 883 14.88 15.97 4.95
N GLU A 884 15.65 15.70 3.91
CA GLU A 884 15.90 16.65 2.83
C GLU A 884 15.22 16.18 1.54
N TRP A 885 14.44 17.08 0.92
CA TRP A 885 13.84 16.84 -0.39
C TRP A 885 14.89 16.58 -1.47
N CYS A 886 14.72 15.51 -2.24
CA CYS A 886 15.46 15.24 -3.48
C CYS A 886 14.59 15.52 -4.70
N ALA A 887 15.22 15.68 -5.87
CA ALA A 887 14.51 15.92 -7.14
C ALA A 887 13.70 14.71 -7.63
N ASP A 888 14.05 13.52 -7.16
CA ASP A 888 13.54 12.23 -7.62
C ASP A 888 12.15 11.94 -7.02
N LEU A 889 11.29 11.36 -7.85
CA LEU A 889 10.03 10.80 -7.39
C LEU A 889 10.29 9.47 -6.66
N TYR A 890 9.55 9.23 -5.58
CA TYR A 890 9.67 8.00 -4.81
C TYR A 890 8.93 6.86 -5.48
N ALA A 891 9.66 5.78 -5.75
CA ALA A 891 9.09 4.46 -6.01
C ALA A 891 9.86 3.40 -5.23
N ARG A 892 9.13 2.45 -4.66
CA ARG A 892 9.71 1.36 -3.87
C ARG A 892 10.67 0.50 -4.68
N ASP A 893 10.39 0.27 -5.96
CA ASP A 893 11.19 -0.56 -6.86
C ASP A 893 12.16 0.26 -7.74
N ALA A 894 12.36 1.55 -7.46
CA ALA A 894 13.18 2.45 -8.29
C ALA A 894 14.58 1.89 -8.58
N TYR A 895 15.23 1.27 -7.59
CA TYR A 895 16.59 0.73 -7.73
C TYR A 895 16.69 -0.49 -8.65
N GLN A 896 15.59 -1.20 -8.91
CA GLN A 896 15.58 -2.33 -9.84
C GLN A 896 15.59 -1.87 -11.31
N LYS A 897 15.16 -0.62 -11.55
CA LYS A 897 14.97 -0.04 -12.88
C LYS A 897 15.88 1.17 -13.13
N ALA A 898 16.72 1.54 -12.15
CA ALA A 898 17.54 2.74 -12.20
C ALA A 898 18.61 2.65 -13.31
N SER A 899 18.86 3.76 -13.98
CA SER A 899 20.02 3.89 -14.86
C SER A 899 21.30 3.93 -14.04
N ALA A 900 22.35 3.37 -14.63
CA ALA A 900 23.71 3.45 -14.10
C ALA A 900 24.20 4.91 -13.95
N ASN A 901 24.04 5.71 -15.00
CA ASN A 901 24.63 7.05 -15.09
C ASN A 901 23.60 8.10 -14.68
N ASP A 902 23.98 8.95 -13.73
CA ASP A 902 23.20 10.06 -13.18
C ASP A 902 21.69 9.77 -13.07
N PRO A 903 21.27 8.74 -12.30
CA PRO A 903 19.86 8.41 -12.17
C PRO A 903 19.08 9.60 -11.58
N THR A 904 17.91 9.82 -12.15
CA THR A 904 16.98 10.93 -11.82
C THR A 904 15.65 10.42 -11.27
N GLY A 905 15.61 9.16 -10.86
CA GLY A 905 14.42 8.49 -10.36
C GLY A 905 13.47 8.04 -11.47
N PRO A 906 12.30 7.48 -11.10
CA PRO A 906 11.26 7.12 -12.04
C PRO A 906 10.64 8.35 -12.70
N SER A 907 10.12 8.18 -13.92
CA SER A 907 9.46 9.26 -14.68
C SER A 907 8.07 9.65 -14.14
N SER A 908 7.56 8.94 -13.14
CA SER A 908 6.24 9.15 -12.51
C SER A 908 6.24 8.65 -11.06
N GLY A 909 5.46 9.29 -10.18
CA GLY A 909 5.32 8.92 -8.77
C GLY A 909 4.57 10.00 -7.98
N LEU A 910 3.90 9.60 -6.89
CA LEU A 910 3.03 10.48 -6.08
C LEU A 910 3.82 11.34 -5.08
N ASP A 911 4.90 10.78 -4.55
CA ASP A 911 5.72 11.40 -3.50
C ASP A 911 7.12 11.69 -4.01
N TYR A 912 7.83 12.61 -3.37
CA TYR A 912 9.25 12.85 -3.63
C TYR A 912 10.11 12.10 -2.62
N VAL A 913 11.29 11.68 -3.07
CA VAL A 913 12.29 11.09 -2.19
C VAL A 913 12.72 12.12 -1.14
N VAL A 914 12.81 11.66 0.10
CA VAL A 914 13.37 12.38 1.24
C VAL A 914 14.56 11.59 1.77
N ARG A 915 15.70 12.25 1.96
CA ARG A 915 16.95 11.63 2.44
C ARG A 915 17.44 12.23 3.76
N GLY A 916 18.43 11.61 4.40
CA GLY A 916 19.08 12.12 5.63
C GLY A 916 18.43 11.69 6.94
N GLY A 917 17.12 11.44 6.94
CA GLY A 917 16.35 11.18 8.16
C GLY A 917 16.20 12.45 9.01
N MET A 918 15.52 12.37 10.15
CA MET A 918 15.12 13.56 10.92
C MET A 918 15.36 13.38 12.43
N HIS A 919 15.38 14.48 13.18
CA HIS A 919 15.69 14.55 14.62
C HIS A 919 14.85 13.66 15.55
N GLN A 920 13.72 13.13 15.07
CA GLN A 920 12.83 12.26 15.83
C GLN A 920 13.01 10.77 15.53
N GLU A 921 13.82 10.44 14.52
CA GLU A 921 14.00 9.09 14.03
C GLU A 921 15.16 8.36 14.72
N PRO A 922 15.12 7.03 14.80
CA PRO A 922 16.23 6.23 15.33
C PRO A 922 17.40 6.20 14.33
N ALA A 923 18.58 5.78 14.82
CA ALA A 923 19.82 5.68 14.03
C ALA A 923 19.63 4.93 12.70
N LEU A 924 18.78 3.89 12.68
CA LEU A 924 18.48 3.09 11.49
C LEU A 924 17.92 3.90 10.31
N LEU A 925 17.20 5.00 10.57
CA LEU A 925 16.52 5.81 9.56
C LEU A 925 17.27 7.09 9.19
N VAL A 926 18.47 7.31 9.76
CA VAL A 926 19.38 8.42 9.42
C VAL A 926 20.66 7.92 8.72
N ARG A 927 20.67 6.69 8.22
CA ARG A 927 21.79 6.12 7.43
C ARG A 927 21.89 6.75 6.05
N SER A 928 23.07 6.68 5.43
CA SER A 928 23.31 7.19 4.06
C SER A 928 22.34 6.61 3.03
N ALA A 929 22.08 5.29 3.12
CA ALA A 929 21.18 4.57 2.23
C ALA A 929 19.69 4.70 2.62
N ALA A 930 19.36 5.30 3.76
CA ALA A 930 17.98 5.35 4.22
C ALA A 930 17.14 6.24 3.27
N ARG A 931 16.05 5.65 2.76
CA ARG A 931 15.07 6.34 1.93
C ARG A 931 13.81 6.60 2.75
N ALA A 932 13.26 7.79 2.57
CA ALA A 932 11.91 8.14 2.98
C ALA A 932 11.22 8.83 1.80
N HIS A 933 9.95 9.18 1.98
CA HIS A 933 9.19 9.91 0.99
C HIS A 933 8.31 10.95 1.68
N GLY A 934 7.99 12.01 0.95
CA GLY A 934 7.08 13.04 1.40
C GLY A 934 6.09 13.40 0.32
N SER A 935 4.85 13.64 0.74
CA SER A 935 3.81 14.13 -0.14
C SER A 935 4.12 15.54 -0.62
N PRO A 936 4.00 15.83 -1.93
CA PRO A 936 4.31 17.15 -2.49
C PRO A 936 3.36 18.26 -2.03
N VAL A 937 2.20 17.90 -1.48
CA VAL A 937 1.15 18.85 -1.04
C VAL A 937 1.09 19.01 0.47
N GLU A 938 1.77 18.16 1.24
CA GLU A 938 1.78 18.24 2.70
C GLU A 938 2.97 19.07 3.19
N ALA A 939 2.67 20.12 3.95
CA ALA A 939 3.67 20.93 4.63
C ALA A 939 4.16 20.21 5.91
N SER A 940 5.24 19.43 5.80
CA SER A 940 5.81 18.71 6.95
C SER A 940 6.87 19.52 7.67
N THR A 941 6.72 19.73 8.98
CA THR A 941 7.74 20.40 9.82
C THR A 941 9.02 19.57 10.01
N ARG A 942 9.02 18.33 9.52
CA ARG A 942 10.11 17.35 9.64
C ARG A 942 10.99 17.26 8.38
N ILE A 943 10.61 17.94 7.31
CA ILE A 943 11.30 17.92 6.01
C ILE A 943 11.77 19.34 5.67
N GLY A 944 13.04 19.47 5.28
CA GLY A 944 13.69 20.70 4.86
C GLY A 944 14.26 20.60 3.44
N VAL A 945 15.15 21.52 3.10
CA VAL A 945 15.69 21.68 1.73
C VAL A 945 17.20 21.80 1.80
N ARG A 946 17.91 21.09 0.92
CA ARG A 946 19.31 21.37 0.56
C ARG A 946 19.38 21.53 -0.95
N VAL A 947 20.14 22.52 -1.42
CA VAL A 947 20.23 22.82 -2.86
C VAL A 947 21.54 22.33 -3.45
N ALA A 948 21.50 21.86 -4.69
CA ALA A 948 22.66 21.64 -5.54
C ALA A 948 22.79 22.78 -6.56
N LEU A 949 24.01 23.07 -6.99
CA LEU A 949 24.32 23.98 -8.10
C LEU A 949 25.06 23.18 -9.17
N ILE A 950 24.38 22.97 -10.30
CA ILE A 950 24.89 22.19 -11.44
C ILE A 950 25.45 23.11 -12.52
N PHE A 951 26.43 22.62 -13.29
CA PHE A 951 26.91 23.28 -14.49
C PHE A 951 26.02 22.92 -15.67
N LEU A 952 25.64 23.91 -16.48
CA LEU A 952 24.90 23.70 -17.72
C LEU A 952 25.90 23.43 -18.85
N ASP A 953 25.59 22.48 -19.72
CA ASP A 953 26.34 22.32 -20.97
C ASP A 953 26.09 23.57 -21.84
N GLU A 954 27.14 24.16 -22.40
CA GLU A 954 27.04 25.21 -23.42
C GLU A 954 26.49 24.67 -24.75
#